data_AF-E3FMZ4-F1
#
_entry.id   AF-E3FMZ4-F1
#
_cell.length_a   1.000
_cell.length_b   1.000
_cell.length_c   1.000
_cell.angle_alpha   90.00
_cell.angle_beta   90.00
_cell.angle_gamma   90.00
#
_symmetry.space_group_name_H-M   'P 1'
#
loop_
_entity.id
_entity.type
_entity.pdbx_description
1 polymer ?
#
loop_
_entity_poly.entity_id
_entity_poly.type
_entity_poly.pdbx_seq_one_letter_code
_entity_poly.pdbx_strand_id
1 'polypeptide(L)'
;MTHPSGLGLAPGHRVKWIDGRIAVEADDDRSRLRAALERNLVAGDGGHTLILGGQIRAHLRPPAHVEPLTAFEARFLADNNVPLSLPTGTPAFSPRTDLHTHFAGALPGRLLVELAAATEGVTVPRGVLAEAGIDARQDVPAAALTALARDRLARSLDVPLDQQITFQDMERLYARRSPLTKHPRLFVPQLWAIARGFAATGVHYAELSLSTAVEPEILAALHASLDSIEADSGVRLRFLVAMSRHDDLEWDLDVLDRLEQCLPSRAIAGVDIMGHETCSTRAFVPVLERAGALGRARPGFVVRVHAGENPAFPENVREAVRALLPFPGIEIRIGHGLYGVDGETLASMARNSDRVIVEFNLTSNLALNNIQTTLQVPLRRYVDAGVSAVLGSDGAGLYGTSAADEARAALACGLDEPRLAWLRHTEDLLLKRRQENERPQPALRDWLPPLPLPRRHFTPARAAELAARRGSVRAAQEQRLSQLGATVTNEAPVLTGRPLLWLAGAWRHAFAAWSPEEIRTTSGILTDVLRGLASRGGLLLTGGTCHGMEGLSHGLAAQVGVDVLGAIVEETLAEDLDARVQTFWRCARSLYEKAAPVVRLVRDANGLGLFLGGGLIVADEQQAAHNLRARHVLLSGLRGAAVDAARASQHVRFVDDAASILAALDDTRPWGQLRYPGPNDAADVVLIRRGPLGDDELLLIRRHDDSDAAAGRMSLPGGFVHPGEAPRDAAVRELLEETGLRMPASALSPVAIVEGGGRDPRDTEERWVRSHVFAVRMDGEDATPHGASGNLVLGGSDAAAALFVSIAHRPRLAFDHDSLVTQALAVLSRG
;
A
#
# COMPACT_ATOMS: atom_id res chain seq x y z
N MET A 1 43.22 11.60 -7.24
CA MET A 1 42.67 11.46 -8.60
C MET A 1 41.50 12.41 -8.72
N THR A 2 41.59 13.42 -9.59
CA THR A 2 40.53 14.43 -9.78
C THR A 2 39.59 13.97 -10.90
N HIS A 3 38.41 13.44 -10.55
CA HIS A 3 37.28 13.34 -11.48
C HIS A 3 36.58 14.70 -11.51
N PRO A 4 36.69 15.51 -12.58
CA PRO A 4 36.28 16.92 -12.56
C PRO A 4 34.76 17.16 -12.64
N SER A 5 33.98 16.15 -13.03
CA SER A 5 32.52 16.18 -13.10
C SER A 5 31.96 15.08 -12.18
N GLY A 6 31.10 15.44 -11.23
CA GLY A 6 30.58 14.49 -10.25
C GLY A 6 29.90 13.27 -10.88
N LEU A 7 30.07 12.10 -10.26
CA LEU A 7 29.53 10.82 -10.72
C LEU A 7 28.05 10.70 -10.33
N GLY A 8 27.13 10.59 -11.27
CA GLY A 8 25.71 10.42 -10.96
C GLY A 8 25.40 9.03 -10.41
N LEU A 9 24.96 8.92 -9.15
CA LEU A 9 24.51 7.65 -8.55
C LEU A 9 22.99 7.51 -8.50
N ALA A 10 22.26 8.62 -8.52
CA ALA A 10 20.82 8.67 -8.68
C ALA A 10 20.46 9.97 -9.41
N PRO A 11 19.29 10.07 -10.06
CA PRO A 11 18.84 11.33 -10.65
C PRO A 11 18.93 12.49 -9.63
N GLY A 12 19.55 13.59 -10.04
CA GLY A 12 19.78 14.76 -9.18
C GLY A 12 20.84 14.60 -8.07
N HIS A 13 21.57 13.47 -8.00
CA HIS A 13 22.57 13.20 -6.96
C HIS A 13 23.92 12.80 -7.57
N ARG A 14 24.95 13.60 -7.31
CA ARG A 14 26.30 13.45 -7.87
C ARG A 14 27.35 13.30 -6.79
N VAL A 15 28.22 12.31 -6.92
CA VAL A 15 29.34 12.07 -6.00
C VAL A 15 30.58 12.82 -6.46
N LYS A 16 31.21 13.54 -5.53
CA LYS A 16 32.46 14.29 -5.73
C LYS A 16 33.49 13.85 -4.69
N TRP A 17 34.76 14.09 -5.01
CA TRP A 17 35.88 13.94 -4.08
C TRP A 17 36.33 15.32 -3.61
N ILE A 18 36.26 15.57 -2.30
CA ILE A 18 36.70 16.82 -1.67
C ILE A 18 37.70 16.43 -0.57
N ASP A 19 38.94 16.89 -0.67
CA ASP A 19 40.01 16.65 0.32
C ASP A 19 40.20 15.17 0.72
N GLY A 20 40.10 14.26 -0.25
CA GLY A 20 40.26 12.82 -0.01
C GLY A 20 39.06 12.16 0.68
N ARG A 21 37.92 12.85 0.78
CA ARG A 21 36.65 12.32 1.27
C ARG A 21 35.58 12.33 0.18
N ILE A 22 34.65 11.40 0.28
CA ILE A 22 33.44 11.35 -0.54
C ILE A 22 32.49 12.46 -0.07
N ALA A 23 32.00 13.24 -1.01
CA ALA A 23 30.94 14.23 -0.79
C ALA A 23 29.82 14.02 -1.80
N VAL A 24 28.57 14.26 -1.41
CA VAL A 24 27.41 14.12 -2.30
C VAL A 24 26.81 15.49 -2.55
N GLU A 25 26.76 15.88 -3.82
CA GLU A 25 26.01 17.03 -4.29
C GLU A 25 24.60 16.57 -4.67
N ALA A 26 23.59 17.27 -4.19
CA ALA A 26 22.20 17.05 -4.58
C ALA A 26 21.61 18.35 -5.14
N ASP A 27 20.63 18.22 -6.03
CA ASP A 27 19.92 19.38 -6.58
C ASP A 27 19.02 20.06 -5.52
N ASP A 28 18.72 19.38 -4.40
CA ASP A 28 18.06 19.92 -3.21
C ASP A 28 18.96 19.78 -1.97
N ASP A 29 19.19 20.90 -1.28
CA ASP A 29 19.99 20.96 -0.05
C ASP A 29 19.38 20.21 1.13
N ARG A 30 18.06 19.94 1.12
CA ARG A 30 17.34 19.18 2.17
C ARG A 30 17.10 17.71 1.81
N SER A 31 17.75 17.20 0.77
CA SER A 31 17.59 15.81 0.33
C SER A 31 17.97 14.80 1.43
N ARG A 32 17.02 13.93 1.79
CA ARG A 32 17.25 12.79 2.71
C ARG A 32 18.21 11.78 2.10
N LEU A 33 18.07 11.52 0.79
CA LEU A 33 18.91 10.61 0.04
C LEU A 33 20.38 11.06 0.03
N ARG A 34 20.64 12.37 -0.07
CA ARG A 34 22.00 12.93 0.05
C ARG A 34 22.64 12.52 1.38
N ALA A 35 21.95 12.80 2.49
CA ALA A 35 22.45 12.49 3.83
C ALA A 35 22.64 10.98 4.04
N ALA A 36 21.80 10.15 3.42
CA ALA A 36 21.93 8.69 3.48
C ALA A 36 23.12 8.17 2.65
N LEU A 37 23.35 8.72 1.46
CA LEU A 37 24.50 8.41 0.61
C LEU A 37 25.82 8.82 1.28
N GLU A 38 25.92 10.04 1.84
CA GLU A 38 27.13 10.50 2.54
C GLU A 38 27.50 9.60 3.73
N ARG A 39 26.51 8.99 4.38
CA ARG A 39 26.73 8.08 5.52
C ARG A 39 27.14 6.67 5.12
N ASN A 40 26.61 6.15 4.02
CA ASN A 40 26.71 4.73 3.68
C ASN A 40 27.64 4.43 2.49
N LEU A 41 27.98 5.44 1.68
CA LEU A 41 28.86 5.26 0.53
C LEU A 41 30.33 5.29 0.96
N VAL A 42 31.07 4.23 0.64
CA VAL A 42 32.48 4.10 1.00
C VAL A 42 33.34 3.88 -0.25
N ALA A 43 34.61 4.27 -0.18
CA ALA A 43 35.59 3.96 -1.21
C ALA A 43 36.20 2.59 -0.91
N GLY A 44 36.20 1.68 -1.88
CA GLY A 44 36.87 0.38 -1.73
C GLY A 44 38.39 0.47 -1.73
N ASP A 45 39.06 -0.65 -1.43
CA ASP A 45 40.52 -0.73 -1.34
C ASP A 45 41.21 -0.18 -2.60
N GLY A 46 42.14 0.77 -2.38
CA GLY A 46 42.82 1.49 -3.46
C GLY A 46 42.06 2.70 -4.04
N GLY A 47 40.88 3.04 -3.52
CA GLY A 47 40.14 4.25 -3.88
C GLY A 47 39.58 4.24 -5.31
N HIS A 48 39.45 3.05 -5.91
CA HIS A 48 39.04 2.87 -7.31
C HIS A 48 37.60 2.39 -7.49
N THR A 49 36.91 2.07 -6.39
CA THR A 49 35.51 1.65 -6.42
C THR A 49 34.70 2.45 -5.41
N LEU A 50 33.42 2.66 -5.72
CA LEU A 50 32.43 3.12 -4.76
C LEU A 50 31.58 1.93 -4.35
N ILE A 51 31.44 1.73 -3.05
CA ILE A 51 30.71 0.61 -2.46
C ILE A 51 29.56 1.18 -1.63
N LEU A 52 28.38 0.60 -1.79
CA LEU A 52 27.19 0.90 -1.01
C LEU A 52 26.53 -0.41 -0.59
N GLY A 53 26.39 -0.65 0.71
CA GLY A 53 25.78 -1.89 1.23
C GLY A 53 26.50 -3.15 0.75
N GLY A 54 27.83 -3.15 0.73
CA GLY A 54 28.63 -4.29 0.23
C GLY A 54 28.56 -4.51 -1.28
N GLN A 55 27.86 -3.67 -2.04
CA GLN A 55 27.78 -3.75 -3.50
C GLN A 55 28.63 -2.67 -4.15
N ILE A 56 29.40 -3.04 -5.18
CA ILE A 56 30.16 -2.07 -5.97
C ILE A 56 29.18 -1.30 -6.86
N ARG A 57 29.00 -0.01 -6.59
CA ARG A 57 28.13 0.90 -7.38
C ARG A 57 28.88 1.63 -8.48
N ALA A 58 30.21 1.73 -8.36
CA ALA A 58 31.01 2.26 -9.45
C ALA A 58 32.43 1.72 -9.45
N HIS A 59 32.98 1.51 -10.65
CA HIS A 59 34.40 1.39 -10.90
C HIS A 59 34.90 2.72 -11.48
N LEU A 60 35.80 3.39 -10.76
CA LEU A 60 36.31 4.73 -11.10
C LEU A 60 37.53 4.69 -12.04
N ARG A 61 38.02 3.49 -12.39
CA ARG A 61 39.07 3.31 -13.40
C ARG A 61 38.50 3.52 -14.80
N PRO A 62 39.21 4.19 -15.72
CA PRO A 62 38.74 4.34 -17.10
C PRO A 62 38.69 2.98 -17.83
N PRO A 63 37.62 2.67 -18.58
CA PRO A 63 36.35 3.41 -18.65
C PRO A 63 35.55 3.24 -17.35
N ALA A 64 35.09 4.36 -16.77
CA ALA A 64 34.33 4.31 -15.53
C ALA A 64 32.98 3.62 -15.78
N HIS A 65 32.64 2.65 -14.93
CA HIS A 65 31.37 1.94 -14.97
C HIS A 65 30.57 2.34 -13.73
N VAL A 66 29.32 2.76 -13.91
CA VAL A 66 28.43 3.17 -12.83
C VAL A 66 27.16 2.36 -12.90
N GLU A 67 26.77 1.81 -11.76
CA GLU A 67 25.51 1.14 -11.55
C GLU A 67 24.63 2.03 -10.66
N PRO A 68 23.76 2.87 -11.26
CA PRO A 68 22.95 3.81 -10.50
C PRO A 68 21.94 3.08 -9.61
N LEU A 69 21.51 3.76 -8.56
CA LEU A 69 20.39 3.33 -7.75
C LEU A 69 19.10 3.43 -8.58
N THR A 70 18.32 2.36 -8.55
CA THR A 70 16.93 2.39 -8.98
C THR A 70 16.13 3.34 -8.08
N ALA A 71 14.98 3.82 -8.56
CA ALA A 71 14.09 4.65 -7.74
C ALA A 71 13.65 3.93 -6.45
N PHE A 72 13.51 2.61 -6.52
CA PHE A 72 13.25 1.75 -5.38
C PHE A 72 14.39 1.76 -4.35
N GLU A 73 15.63 1.50 -4.77
CA GLU A 73 16.80 1.52 -3.87
C GLU A 73 17.04 2.92 -3.28
N ALA A 74 16.80 3.97 -4.06
CA ALA A 74 16.93 5.35 -3.64
C ALA A 74 15.93 5.71 -2.53
N ARG A 75 14.62 5.45 -2.74
CA ARG A 75 13.59 5.69 -1.72
C ARG A 75 13.84 4.86 -0.47
N PHE A 76 14.15 3.57 -0.64
CA PHE A 76 14.48 2.69 0.48
C PHE A 76 15.65 3.24 1.30
N LEU A 77 16.76 3.62 0.65
CA LEU A 77 17.92 4.19 1.34
C LEU A 77 17.57 5.51 2.04
N ALA A 78 16.79 6.38 1.40
CA ALA A 78 16.43 7.69 1.94
C ALA A 78 15.58 7.58 3.22
N ASP A 79 14.62 6.66 3.25
CA ASP A 79 13.72 6.48 4.40
C ASP A 79 14.31 5.61 5.50
N ASN A 80 15.07 4.57 5.14
CA ASN A 80 15.61 3.61 6.11
C ASN A 80 17.04 3.95 6.56
N ASN A 81 17.75 4.81 5.83
CA ASN A 81 19.15 5.17 6.05
C ASN A 81 20.11 3.96 6.10
N VAL A 82 19.70 2.83 5.53
CA VAL A 82 20.51 1.63 5.35
C VAL A 82 20.39 1.18 3.89
N PRO A 83 21.50 0.87 3.20
CA PRO A 83 21.45 0.42 1.82
C PRO A 83 20.90 -1.00 1.72
N LEU A 84 20.12 -1.23 0.67
CA LEU A 84 19.66 -2.57 0.32
C LEU A 84 20.80 -3.32 -0.38
N SER A 85 21.19 -4.48 0.16
CA SER A 85 22.18 -5.37 -0.44
C SER A 85 21.48 -6.42 -1.30
N LEU A 86 21.42 -6.20 -2.61
CA LEU A 86 20.88 -7.17 -3.57
C LEU A 86 21.96 -8.16 -4.03
N PRO A 87 21.58 -9.36 -4.51
CA PRO A 87 22.52 -10.22 -5.24
C PRO A 87 23.25 -9.43 -6.34
N THR A 88 24.56 -9.59 -6.44
CA THR A 88 25.36 -8.89 -7.47
C THR A 88 25.12 -9.52 -8.85
N GLY A 89 24.80 -8.70 -9.84
CA GLY A 89 24.55 -9.11 -11.22
C GLY A 89 23.17 -8.68 -11.73
N THR A 90 23.02 -8.56 -13.05
CA THR A 90 21.73 -8.26 -13.68
C THR A 90 20.77 -9.44 -13.47
N PRO A 91 19.51 -9.23 -13.05
CA PRO A 91 18.54 -10.31 -12.98
C PRO A 91 18.46 -11.03 -14.34
N ALA A 92 18.43 -12.37 -14.36
CA ALA A 92 18.22 -13.10 -15.60
C ALA A 92 16.82 -12.82 -16.21
N PHE A 93 15.90 -12.28 -15.41
CA PHE A 93 14.55 -11.89 -15.79
C PHE A 93 14.41 -10.37 -15.86
N SER A 94 14.02 -9.87 -17.03
CA SER A 94 13.39 -8.56 -17.19
C SER A 94 12.01 -8.81 -17.81
N PRO A 95 10.93 -8.21 -17.29
CA PRO A 95 9.62 -8.32 -17.93
C PRO A 95 9.69 -7.76 -19.34
N ARG A 96 9.08 -8.48 -20.27
CA ARG A 96 8.82 -8.02 -21.65
C ARG A 96 7.41 -7.44 -21.79
N THR A 97 6.66 -7.43 -20.69
CA THR A 97 5.34 -6.85 -20.59
C THR A 97 5.31 -5.77 -19.53
N ASP A 98 4.48 -4.76 -19.73
CA ASP A 98 4.00 -3.89 -18.66
C ASP A 98 2.48 -3.91 -18.68
N LEU A 99 1.93 -4.87 -17.95
CA LEU A 99 0.50 -5.13 -17.98
C LEU A 99 -0.25 -4.12 -17.12
N HIS A 100 0.34 -3.59 -16.05
CA HIS A 100 -0.32 -2.65 -15.16
C HIS A 100 0.42 -1.31 -15.18
N THR A 101 -0.03 -0.39 -16.03
CA THR A 101 0.46 0.99 -16.09
C THR A 101 -0.68 1.95 -16.43
N HIS A 102 -0.64 3.16 -15.86
CA HIS A 102 -1.58 4.23 -16.16
C HIS A 102 -1.01 5.17 -17.23
N PHE A 103 -1.78 5.49 -18.27
CA PHE A 103 -1.32 6.38 -19.35
C PHE A 103 -0.78 7.72 -18.83
N ALA A 104 -1.47 8.32 -17.86
CA ALA A 104 -1.07 9.60 -17.27
C ALA A 104 0.23 9.52 -16.45
N GLY A 105 0.63 8.32 -16.02
CA GLY A 105 1.88 8.05 -15.30
C GLY A 105 3.01 7.49 -16.17
N ALA A 106 2.74 7.11 -17.42
CA ALA A 106 3.69 6.33 -18.23
C ALA A 106 4.96 7.11 -18.62
N LEU A 107 4.92 8.45 -18.72
CA LEU A 107 6.07 9.28 -19.11
C LEU A 107 6.65 10.06 -17.93
N PRO A 108 7.98 10.19 -17.82
CA PRO A 108 8.58 11.09 -16.84
C PRO A 108 8.25 12.54 -17.18
N GLY A 109 8.16 13.39 -16.16
CA GLY A 109 7.81 14.80 -16.26
C GLY A 109 8.72 15.55 -17.22
N ARG A 110 10.00 15.17 -17.29
CA ARG A 110 10.95 15.69 -18.28
C ARG A 110 10.48 15.47 -19.72
N LEU A 111 10.12 14.24 -20.09
CA LEU A 111 9.65 13.95 -21.46
C LEU A 111 8.31 14.63 -21.74
N LEU A 112 7.41 14.73 -20.76
CA LEU A 112 6.16 15.49 -20.92
C LEU A 112 6.42 16.97 -21.26
N VAL A 113 7.34 17.60 -20.55
CA VAL A 113 7.70 19.01 -20.77
C VAL A 113 8.43 19.20 -22.10
N GLU A 114 9.31 18.27 -22.49
CA GLU A 114 10.00 18.28 -23.79
C GLU A 114 9.00 18.15 -24.95
N LEU A 115 8.06 17.20 -24.87
CA LEU A 115 6.98 17.05 -25.87
C LEU A 115 6.10 18.29 -25.93
N ALA A 116 5.73 18.87 -24.79
CA ALA A 116 4.98 20.11 -24.72
C ALA A 116 5.72 21.27 -25.39
N ALA A 117 7.01 21.43 -25.13
CA ALA A 117 7.84 22.47 -25.73
C ALA A 117 8.06 22.27 -27.24
N ALA A 118 8.08 21.02 -27.71
CA ALA A 118 8.23 20.69 -29.13
C ALA A 118 6.91 20.77 -29.92
N THR A 119 5.76 20.83 -29.25
CA THR A 119 4.44 20.82 -29.89
C THR A 119 3.84 22.22 -29.93
N GLU A 120 3.61 22.72 -31.14
CA GLU A 120 3.02 24.05 -31.32
C GLU A 120 1.63 24.15 -30.68
N GLY A 121 1.36 25.28 -30.02
CA GLY A 121 0.07 25.60 -29.41
C GLY A 121 -0.20 24.89 -28.07
N VAL A 122 0.80 24.25 -27.46
CA VAL A 122 0.70 23.74 -26.09
C VAL A 122 1.10 24.84 -25.10
N THR A 123 0.20 25.15 -24.19
CA THR A 123 0.42 26.08 -23.07
C THR A 123 0.43 25.34 -21.74
N VAL A 124 1.23 25.82 -20.80
CA VAL A 124 1.24 25.34 -19.41
C VAL A 124 0.42 26.32 -18.57
N PRO A 125 -0.62 25.86 -17.86
CA PRO A 125 -1.44 26.73 -17.03
C PRO A 125 -0.66 27.43 -15.93
N ARG A 126 -1.02 28.69 -15.63
CA ARG A 126 -0.41 29.48 -14.55
C ARG A 126 -0.44 28.77 -13.20
N GLY A 127 -1.54 28.08 -12.88
CA GLY A 127 -1.69 27.34 -11.62
C GLY A 127 -0.65 26.24 -11.47
N VAL A 128 -0.40 25.48 -12.55
CA VAL A 128 0.63 24.42 -12.58
C VAL A 128 2.03 25.01 -12.42
N LEU A 129 2.32 26.13 -13.08
CA LEU A 129 3.62 26.83 -12.94
C LEU A 129 3.83 27.34 -11.51
N ALA A 130 2.81 27.94 -10.91
CA ALA A 130 2.88 28.46 -9.55
C ALA A 130 3.15 27.34 -8.53
N GLU A 131 2.47 26.21 -8.64
CA GLU A 131 2.73 25.03 -7.80
C GLU A 131 4.13 24.45 -8.00
N ALA A 132 4.71 24.58 -9.19
CA ALA A 132 6.09 24.20 -9.48
C ALA A 132 7.14 25.25 -9.01
N GLY A 133 6.71 26.31 -8.32
CA GLY A 133 7.59 27.40 -7.88
C GLY A 133 8.12 28.27 -9.04
N ILE A 134 7.36 28.37 -10.13
CA ILE A 134 7.68 29.19 -11.30
C ILE A 134 6.72 30.38 -11.34
N ASP A 135 7.27 31.59 -11.21
CA ASP A 135 6.48 32.82 -11.28
C ASP A 135 5.99 33.06 -12.71
N ALA A 136 4.68 33.13 -12.88
CA ALA A 136 4.01 33.41 -14.14
C ALA A 136 2.73 34.21 -13.90
N ARG A 137 2.51 35.24 -14.71
CA ARG A 137 1.30 36.10 -14.63
C ARG A 137 0.08 35.51 -15.34
N GLN A 138 0.31 34.59 -16.26
CA GLN A 138 -0.70 33.96 -17.12
C GLN A 138 -0.19 32.59 -17.59
N ASP A 139 -1.01 31.87 -18.36
CA ASP A 139 -0.60 30.63 -19.01
C ASP A 139 0.55 30.90 -20.00
N VAL A 140 1.54 30.03 -20.04
CA VAL A 140 2.77 30.24 -20.80
C VAL A 140 2.91 29.16 -21.87
N PRO A 141 3.17 29.51 -23.15
CA PRO A 141 3.55 28.52 -24.15
C PRO A 141 4.71 27.67 -23.66
N ALA A 142 4.62 26.34 -23.73
CA ALA A 142 5.67 25.47 -23.20
C ALA A 142 7.03 25.74 -23.88
N ALA A 143 7.01 26.08 -25.16
CA ALA A 143 8.18 26.50 -25.94
C ALA A 143 8.83 27.80 -25.43
N ALA A 144 8.09 28.66 -24.73
CA ALA A 144 8.59 29.93 -24.18
C ALA A 144 9.20 29.79 -22.77
N LEU A 145 9.02 28.65 -22.10
CA LEU A 145 9.66 28.38 -20.81
C LEU A 145 11.19 28.31 -20.98
N THR A 146 11.93 28.93 -20.06
CA THR A 146 13.39 28.81 -19.98
C THR A 146 13.80 27.39 -19.61
N ALA A 147 15.05 27.00 -19.89
CA ALA A 147 15.56 25.68 -19.51
C ALA A 147 15.38 25.38 -18.00
N LEU A 148 15.74 26.35 -17.15
CA LEU A 148 15.54 26.23 -15.70
C LEU A 148 14.07 26.05 -15.30
N ALA A 149 13.15 26.77 -15.93
CA ALA A 149 11.72 26.64 -15.67
C ALA A 149 11.19 25.27 -16.14
N ARG A 150 11.65 24.79 -17.29
CA ARG A 150 11.30 23.44 -17.79
C ARG A 150 11.80 22.35 -16.85
N ASP A 151 13.02 22.46 -16.34
CA ASP A 151 13.59 21.49 -15.40
C ASP A 151 12.84 21.49 -14.06
N ARG A 152 12.46 22.67 -13.55
CA ARG A 152 11.63 22.78 -12.34
C ARG A 152 10.25 22.18 -12.53
N LEU A 153 9.60 22.48 -13.65
CA LEU A 153 8.30 21.91 -14.00
C LEU A 153 8.40 20.39 -14.16
N ALA A 154 9.41 19.89 -14.87
CA ALA A 154 9.63 18.46 -15.05
C ALA A 154 9.71 17.72 -13.71
N ARG A 155 10.52 18.21 -12.77
CA ARG A 155 10.65 17.60 -11.44
C ARG A 155 9.36 17.67 -10.62
N SER A 156 8.59 18.75 -10.73
CA SER A 156 7.33 18.88 -9.98
C SER A 156 6.21 17.96 -10.49
N LEU A 157 6.42 17.29 -11.61
CA LEU A 157 5.48 16.34 -12.21
C LEU A 157 5.79 14.87 -11.85
N ASP A 158 6.91 14.57 -11.20
CA ASP A 158 7.30 13.20 -10.85
C ASP A 158 7.22 12.94 -9.34
N VAL A 159 7.09 11.68 -8.95
CA VAL A 159 7.17 11.29 -7.54
C VAL A 159 8.62 11.42 -7.07
N PRO A 160 8.89 12.14 -5.96
CA PRO A 160 10.24 12.30 -5.44
C PRO A 160 10.97 10.96 -5.25
N LEU A 161 12.29 10.96 -5.47
CA LEU A 161 13.15 9.77 -5.29
C LEU A 161 13.67 9.61 -3.87
N ASP A 162 13.52 10.63 -3.04
CA ASP A 162 14.11 10.75 -1.70
C ASP A 162 13.07 10.65 -0.57
N GLN A 163 11.80 10.40 -0.92
CA GLN A 163 10.72 10.15 0.04
C GLN A 163 9.55 9.42 -0.63
N GLN A 164 8.76 8.75 0.20
CA GLN A 164 7.41 8.30 -0.15
C GLN A 164 6.42 9.47 -0.06
N ILE A 165 5.28 9.33 -0.75
CA ILE A 165 4.19 10.30 -0.73
C ILE A 165 2.88 9.61 -0.37
N THR A 166 1.86 10.38 0.04
CA THR A 166 0.54 9.81 0.29
C THR A 166 -0.28 9.71 -1.00
N PHE A 167 -1.38 8.94 -0.97
CA PHE A 167 -2.34 8.92 -2.07
C PHE A 167 -2.89 10.33 -2.40
N GLN A 168 -3.13 11.17 -1.38
CA GLN A 168 -3.61 12.54 -1.59
C GLN A 168 -2.55 13.39 -2.33
N ASP A 169 -1.28 13.20 -2.03
CA ASP A 169 -0.19 13.87 -2.76
C ASP A 169 -0.14 13.40 -4.22
N MET A 170 -0.37 12.11 -4.45
CA MET A 170 -0.47 11.52 -5.79
C MET A 170 -1.65 12.07 -6.59
N GLU A 171 -2.83 12.26 -5.99
CA GLU A 171 -3.97 12.92 -6.66
C GLU A 171 -3.64 14.34 -7.10
N ARG A 172 -2.98 15.12 -6.22
CA ARG A 172 -2.50 16.48 -6.55
C ARG A 172 -1.49 16.44 -7.69
N LEU A 173 -0.62 15.43 -7.70
CA LEU A 173 0.38 15.24 -8.76
C LEU A 173 -0.28 14.91 -10.12
N TYR A 174 -1.26 14.00 -10.14
CA TYR A 174 -2.04 13.72 -11.36
C TYR A 174 -2.83 14.93 -11.84
N ALA A 175 -3.41 15.72 -10.94
CA ALA A 175 -4.09 16.97 -11.29
C ALA A 175 -3.12 17.97 -11.95
N ARG A 176 -1.89 18.09 -11.43
CA ARG A 176 -0.83 18.92 -12.01
C ARG A 176 -0.36 18.44 -13.38
N ARG A 177 -0.32 17.12 -13.60
CA ARG A 177 0.05 16.49 -14.88
C ARG A 177 -1.05 16.59 -15.94
N SER A 178 -2.32 16.63 -15.52
CA SER A 178 -3.51 16.58 -16.39
C SER A 178 -3.48 17.56 -17.57
N PRO A 179 -3.04 18.83 -17.43
CA PRO A 179 -2.98 19.76 -18.56
C PRO A 179 -2.05 19.33 -19.69
N LEU A 180 -1.04 18.50 -19.40
CA LEU A 180 -0.13 17.95 -20.41
C LEU A 180 -0.60 16.56 -20.86
N THR A 181 -0.92 15.67 -19.91
CA THR A 181 -1.27 14.27 -20.25
C THR A 181 -2.58 14.17 -21.01
N LYS A 182 -3.55 15.04 -20.73
CA LYS A 182 -4.85 15.09 -21.42
C LYS A 182 -4.89 16.09 -22.58
N HIS A 183 -3.77 16.73 -22.94
CA HIS A 183 -3.75 17.69 -24.03
C HIS A 183 -3.94 16.97 -25.38
N PRO A 184 -4.95 17.32 -26.21
CA PRO A 184 -5.25 16.59 -27.44
C PRO A 184 -4.07 16.51 -28.42
N ARG A 185 -3.32 17.62 -28.57
CA ARG A 185 -2.13 17.66 -29.44
C ARG A 185 -0.96 16.82 -28.95
N LEU A 186 -0.93 16.46 -27.67
CA LEU A 186 0.13 15.64 -27.09
C LEU A 186 -0.22 14.16 -27.07
N PHE A 187 -1.46 13.76 -27.37
CA PHE A 187 -1.86 12.36 -27.24
C PHE A 187 -1.00 11.41 -28.10
N VAL A 188 -0.92 11.64 -29.42
CA VAL A 188 -0.10 10.82 -30.32
C VAL A 188 1.41 10.95 -30.06
N PRO A 189 1.99 12.15 -29.84
CA PRO A 189 3.38 12.28 -29.41
C PRO A 189 3.72 11.50 -28.14
N GLN A 190 2.81 11.48 -27.16
CA GLN A 190 2.98 10.69 -25.94
C GLN A 190 2.98 9.19 -26.25
N LEU A 191 2.08 8.67 -27.10
CA LEU A 191 2.08 7.26 -27.49
C LEU A 191 3.43 6.83 -28.11
N TRP A 192 4.00 7.66 -28.98
CA TRP A 192 5.33 7.44 -29.55
C TRP A 192 6.43 7.41 -28.49
N ALA A 193 6.42 8.36 -27.57
CA ALA A 193 7.41 8.43 -26.50
C ALA A 193 7.29 7.24 -25.54
N ILE A 194 6.06 6.83 -25.20
CA ILE A 194 5.77 5.67 -24.36
C ILE A 194 6.31 4.39 -25.03
N ALA A 195 5.96 4.15 -26.30
CA ALA A 195 6.40 2.97 -27.02
C ALA A 195 7.94 2.90 -27.12
N ARG A 196 8.61 4.02 -27.40
CA ARG A 196 10.07 4.09 -27.44
C ARG A 196 10.72 3.86 -26.07
N GLY A 197 10.12 4.41 -25.00
CA GLY A 197 10.57 4.17 -23.62
C GLY A 197 10.47 2.69 -23.22
N PHE A 198 9.34 2.05 -23.57
CA PHE A 198 9.16 0.62 -23.38
C PHE A 198 10.14 -0.21 -24.21
N ALA A 199 10.33 0.12 -25.49
CA ALA A 199 11.31 -0.57 -26.34
C ALA A 199 12.73 -0.49 -25.77
N ALA A 200 13.14 0.68 -25.28
CA ALA A 200 14.45 0.91 -24.68
C ALA A 200 14.70 0.09 -23.41
N THR A 201 13.64 -0.39 -22.75
CA THR A 201 13.69 -1.21 -21.54
C THR A 201 13.35 -2.69 -21.79
N GLY A 202 13.18 -3.09 -23.05
CA GLY A 202 12.90 -4.48 -23.44
C GLY A 202 11.44 -4.91 -23.36
N VAL A 203 10.51 -3.97 -23.12
CA VAL A 203 9.07 -4.23 -23.14
C VAL A 203 8.58 -4.27 -24.58
N HIS A 204 7.81 -5.30 -24.93
CA HIS A 204 7.24 -5.53 -26.27
C HIS A 204 5.70 -5.46 -26.29
N TYR A 205 5.05 -5.48 -25.13
CA TYR A 205 3.59 -5.41 -25.02
C TYR A 205 3.20 -4.71 -23.73
N ALA A 206 2.34 -3.70 -23.81
CA ALA A 206 1.86 -2.96 -22.65
C ALA A 206 0.35 -2.73 -22.71
N GLU A 207 -0.30 -2.83 -21.56
CA GLU A 207 -1.73 -2.53 -21.38
C GLU A 207 -1.86 -1.28 -20.49
N LEU A 208 -2.27 -0.16 -21.09
CA LEU A 208 -2.37 1.13 -20.42
C LEU A 208 -3.80 1.43 -19.98
N SER A 209 -3.97 1.78 -18.72
CA SER A 209 -5.23 2.30 -18.20
C SER A 209 -5.44 3.73 -18.70
N LEU A 210 -6.54 3.95 -19.42
CA LEU A 210 -6.90 5.24 -20.02
C LEU A 210 -8.43 5.44 -19.96
N SER A 211 -8.87 6.42 -19.17
CA SER A 211 -10.30 6.67 -18.94
C SER A 211 -11.06 7.12 -20.19
N THR A 212 -10.37 7.75 -21.14
CA THR A 212 -10.97 8.27 -22.38
C THR A 212 -10.75 7.35 -23.58
N ALA A 213 -10.31 6.11 -23.38
CA ALA A 213 -9.89 5.21 -24.48
C ALA A 213 -11.01 4.94 -25.51
N VAL A 214 -12.27 5.01 -25.07
CA VAL A 214 -13.46 4.80 -25.91
C VAL A 214 -14.15 6.10 -26.34
N GLU A 215 -13.56 7.27 -26.04
CA GLU A 215 -14.04 8.52 -26.63
C GLU A 215 -13.70 8.55 -28.13
N PRO A 216 -14.62 8.98 -29.01
CA PRO A 216 -14.47 8.84 -30.46
C PRO A 216 -13.16 9.41 -31.02
N GLU A 217 -12.75 10.59 -30.56
CA GLU A 217 -11.54 11.28 -31.03
C GLU A 217 -10.27 10.55 -30.58
N ILE A 218 -10.28 10.02 -29.35
CA ILE A 218 -9.18 9.26 -28.78
C ILE A 218 -9.06 7.91 -29.47
N LEU A 219 -10.17 7.19 -29.62
CA LEU A 219 -10.21 5.90 -30.31
C LEU A 219 -9.78 6.04 -31.77
N ALA A 220 -10.22 7.09 -32.47
CA ALA A 220 -9.75 7.39 -33.82
C ALA A 220 -8.23 7.64 -33.87
N ALA A 221 -7.69 8.41 -32.92
CA ALA A 221 -6.26 8.67 -32.82
C ALA A 221 -5.45 7.40 -32.52
N LEU A 222 -5.96 6.51 -31.66
CA LEU A 222 -5.38 5.18 -31.41
C LEU A 222 -5.34 4.36 -32.71
N HIS A 223 -6.47 4.28 -33.41
CA HIS A 223 -6.56 3.49 -34.63
C HIS A 223 -5.65 3.98 -35.76
N ALA A 224 -5.52 5.31 -35.88
CA ALA A 224 -4.69 5.94 -36.89
C ALA A 224 -3.17 5.78 -36.63
N SER A 225 -2.75 5.51 -35.39
CA SER A 225 -1.34 5.60 -34.99
C SER A 225 -0.72 4.28 -34.53
N LEU A 226 -1.48 3.41 -33.86
CA LEU A 226 -0.92 2.23 -33.18
C LEU A 226 -0.25 1.23 -34.12
N ASP A 227 -0.78 0.99 -35.33
CA ASP A 227 -0.11 0.09 -36.31
C ASP A 227 1.30 0.59 -36.65
N SER A 228 1.45 1.90 -36.87
CA SER A 228 2.72 2.51 -37.26
C SER A 228 3.70 2.58 -36.08
N ILE A 229 3.18 2.86 -34.88
CA ILE A 229 3.96 2.84 -33.64
C ILE A 229 4.50 1.43 -33.39
N GLU A 230 3.65 0.42 -33.52
CA GLU A 230 4.01 -0.99 -33.34
C GLU A 230 5.09 -1.41 -34.36
N ALA A 231 4.95 -1.02 -35.63
CA ALA A 231 5.91 -1.35 -36.68
C ALA A 231 7.30 -0.71 -36.47
N ASP A 232 7.37 0.52 -35.96
CA ASP A 232 8.63 1.25 -35.76
C ASP A 232 9.32 0.90 -34.43
N SER A 233 8.53 0.80 -33.35
CA SER A 233 9.07 0.56 -32.01
C SER A 233 9.20 -0.92 -31.65
N GLY A 234 8.46 -1.81 -32.31
CA GLY A 234 8.31 -3.21 -31.90
C GLY A 234 7.45 -3.40 -30.64
N VAL A 235 6.75 -2.36 -30.17
CA VAL A 235 5.93 -2.40 -28.95
C VAL A 235 4.45 -2.33 -29.28
N ARG A 236 3.69 -3.29 -28.76
CA ARG A 236 2.23 -3.33 -28.83
C ARG A 236 1.61 -2.61 -27.65
N LEU A 237 0.98 -1.46 -27.90
CA LEU A 237 0.19 -0.76 -26.89
C LEU A 237 -1.28 -1.14 -27.00
N ARG A 238 -1.90 -1.46 -25.88
CA ARG A 238 -3.32 -1.79 -25.72
C ARG A 238 -3.89 -1.04 -24.53
N PHE A 239 -5.21 -0.90 -24.45
CA PHE A 239 -5.85 -0.02 -23.47
C PHE A 239 -6.92 -0.73 -22.67
N LEU A 240 -6.90 -0.50 -21.36
CA LEU A 240 -8.02 -0.78 -20.48
C LEU A 240 -8.81 0.51 -20.27
N VAL A 241 -10.13 0.46 -20.45
CA VAL A 241 -10.98 1.60 -20.13
C VAL A 241 -10.97 1.79 -18.63
N ALA A 242 -10.34 2.85 -18.17
CA ALA A 242 -10.16 3.09 -16.76
C ALA A 242 -11.38 3.81 -16.15
N MET A 243 -11.98 3.22 -15.13
CA MET A 243 -13.19 3.68 -14.47
C MET A 243 -12.90 3.92 -12.99
N SER A 244 -13.50 4.95 -12.41
CA SER A 244 -13.34 5.26 -10.99
C SER A 244 -14.33 4.45 -10.18
N ARG A 245 -13.85 3.77 -9.13
CA ARG A 245 -14.71 3.06 -8.16
C ARG A 245 -15.68 3.94 -7.37
N HIS A 246 -15.52 5.26 -7.46
CA HIS A 246 -16.32 6.26 -6.77
C HIS A 246 -17.34 6.96 -7.69
N ASP A 247 -17.38 6.58 -8.96
CA ASP A 247 -18.35 7.11 -9.93
C ASP A 247 -19.77 6.61 -9.62
N ASP A 248 -20.76 7.34 -10.14
CA ASP A 248 -22.14 6.90 -10.05
C ASP A 248 -22.37 5.70 -10.98
N LEU A 249 -23.09 4.66 -10.51
CA LEU A 249 -23.35 3.44 -11.28
C LEU A 249 -23.91 3.75 -12.68
N GLU A 250 -24.84 4.69 -12.80
CA GLU A 250 -25.42 5.05 -14.10
C GLU A 250 -24.38 5.63 -15.07
N TRP A 251 -23.38 6.36 -14.58
CA TRP A 251 -22.28 6.85 -15.41
C TRP A 251 -21.44 5.69 -15.93
N ASP A 252 -21.09 4.77 -15.04
CA ASP A 252 -20.30 3.57 -15.36
C ASP A 252 -21.00 2.66 -16.37
N LEU A 253 -22.33 2.51 -16.26
CA LEU A 253 -23.11 1.73 -17.23
C LEU A 253 -23.08 2.35 -18.63
N ASP A 254 -23.14 3.68 -18.77
CA ASP A 254 -22.99 4.33 -20.08
C ASP A 254 -21.59 4.14 -20.67
N VAL A 255 -20.54 4.14 -19.83
CA VAL A 255 -19.17 3.85 -20.27
C VAL A 255 -19.06 2.39 -20.74
N LEU A 256 -19.66 1.44 -20.01
CA LEU A 256 -19.65 0.02 -20.37
C LEU A 256 -20.47 -0.26 -21.64
N ASP A 257 -21.59 0.43 -21.85
CA ASP A 257 -22.38 0.36 -23.09
C ASP A 257 -21.58 0.85 -24.30
N ARG A 258 -20.79 1.93 -24.12
CA ARG A 258 -19.87 2.41 -25.17
C ARG A 258 -18.74 1.43 -25.43
N LEU A 259 -18.15 0.89 -24.36
CA LEU A 259 -17.10 -0.14 -24.44
C LEU A 259 -17.59 -1.38 -25.20
N GLU A 260 -18.85 -1.80 -25.00
CA GLU A 260 -19.44 -2.91 -25.73
C GLU A 260 -19.39 -2.71 -27.26
N GLN A 261 -19.61 -1.48 -27.75
CA GLN A 261 -19.50 -1.17 -29.18
C GLN A 261 -18.06 -1.19 -29.69
N CYS A 262 -17.10 -0.97 -28.80
CA CYS A 262 -15.67 -0.93 -29.10
C CYS A 262 -15.00 -2.31 -28.94
N LEU A 263 -15.71 -3.35 -28.49
CA LEU A 263 -15.15 -4.70 -28.32
C LEU A 263 -14.48 -5.28 -29.57
N PRO A 264 -14.85 -4.97 -30.82
CA PRO A 264 -14.11 -5.45 -31.99
C PRO A 264 -12.73 -4.77 -32.18
N SER A 265 -12.46 -3.66 -31.51
CA SER A 265 -11.18 -2.95 -31.65
C SER A 265 -10.06 -3.70 -30.93
N ARG A 266 -8.99 -4.06 -31.67
CA ARG A 266 -7.79 -4.61 -31.04
C ARG A 266 -7.10 -3.64 -30.08
N ALA A 267 -7.34 -2.33 -30.17
CA ALA A 267 -6.72 -1.34 -29.29
C ALA A 267 -7.24 -1.46 -27.84
N ILE A 268 -8.48 -1.93 -27.67
CA ILE A 268 -9.11 -2.09 -26.37
C ILE A 268 -8.92 -3.53 -25.89
N ALA A 269 -8.32 -3.74 -24.72
CA ALA A 269 -8.10 -5.05 -24.13
C ALA A 269 -9.13 -5.41 -23.04
N GLY A 270 -9.76 -4.40 -22.42
CA GLY A 270 -10.58 -4.61 -21.25
C GLY A 270 -11.02 -3.33 -20.54
N VAL A 271 -11.34 -3.50 -19.27
CA VAL A 271 -11.70 -2.45 -18.33
C VAL A 271 -10.83 -2.53 -17.08
N ASP A 272 -10.58 -1.40 -16.45
CA ASP A 272 -9.84 -1.27 -15.20
C ASP A 272 -10.62 -0.44 -14.19
N ILE A 273 -10.92 -1.02 -13.03
CA ILE A 273 -11.58 -0.32 -11.92
C ILE A 273 -10.53 0.16 -10.91
N MET A 274 -10.34 1.47 -10.85
CA MET A 274 -9.25 2.14 -10.12
C MET A 274 -9.76 3.27 -9.22
N GLY A 275 -8.83 3.99 -8.58
CA GLY A 275 -9.10 5.08 -7.64
C GLY A 275 -8.76 4.68 -6.20
N HIS A 276 -8.77 5.66 -5.29
CA HIS A 276 -8.38 5.44 -3.89
C HIS A 276 -9.19 4.29 -3.28
N GLU A 277 -8.54 3.26 -2.75
CA GLU A 277 -9.19 2.11 -2.12
C GLU A 277 -9.75 2.45 -0.71
N THR A 278 -10.61 3.47 -0.66
CA THR A 278 -11.34 3.91 0.54
C THR A 278 -12.75 3.36 0.62
N CYS A 279 -13.13 2.47 -0.29
CA CYS A 279 -14.41 1.77 -0.27
C CYS A 279 -14.25 0.27 -0.53
N SER A 280 -15.20 -0.50 -0.02
CA SER A 280 -15.31 -1.94 -0.27
C SER A 280 -15.68 -2.21 -1.73
N THR A 281 -15.15 -3.27 -2.34
CA THR A 281 -15.51 -3.75 -3.67
C THR A 281 -17.01 -4.02 -3.81
N ARG A 282 -17.68 -4.34 -2.71
CA ARG A 282 -19.14 -4.50 -2.65
C ARG A 282 -19.91 -3.28 -3.12
N ALA A 283 -19.35 -2.08 -2.99
CA ALA A 283 -19.99 -0.84 -3.42
C ALA A 283 -20.23 -0.77 -4.95
N PHE A 284 -19.44 -1.50 -5.74
CA PHE A 284 -19.48 -1.45 -7.21
C PHE A 284 -19.56 -2.85 -7.87
N VAL A 285 -20.06 -3.86 -7.15
CA VAL A 285 -20.32 -5.20 -7.72
C VAL A 285 -21.16 -5.16 -9.00
N PRO A 286 -22.24 -4.35 -9.12
CA PRO A 286 -23.01 -4.27 -10.37
C PRO A 286 -22.16 -3.84 -11.58
N VAL A 287 -21.15 -3.00 -11.37
CA VAL A 287 -20.19 -2.59 -12.42
C VAL A 287 -19.32 -3.78 -12.82
N LEU A 288 -18.82 -4.55 -11.85
CA LEU A 288 -18.03 -5.77 -12.09
C LEU A 288 -18.83 -6.84 -12.84
N GLU A 289 -20.08 -7.08 -12.45
CA GLU A 289 -20.95 -8.04 -13.13
C GLU A 289 -21.24 -7.62 -14.57
N ARG A 290 -21.51 -6.33 -14.81
CA ARG A 290 -21.71 -5.80 -16.17
C ARG A 290 -20.45 -5.91 -17.02
N ALA A 291 -19.28 -5.60 -16.45
CA ALA A 291 -17.98 -5.77 -17.11
C ALA A 291 -17.68 -7.24 -17.42
N GLY A 292 -17.91 -8.15 -16.46
CA GLY A 292 -17.72 -9.59 -16.63
C GLY A 292 -18.60 -10.17 -17.75
N ALA A 293 -19.83 -9.65 -17.90
CA ALA A 293 -20.72 -10.06 -18.97
C ALA A 293 -20.19 -9.74 -20.38
N LEU A 294 -19.37 -8.69 -20.55
CA LEU A 294 -18.76 -8.33 -21.84
C LEU A 294 -17.82 -9.41 -22.38
N GLY A 295 -17.22 -10.22 -21.49
CA GLY A 295 -16.36 -11.34 -21.89
C GLY A 295 -17.04 -12.39 -22.76
N ARG A 296 -18.38 -12.48 -22.74
CA ARG A 296 -19.14 -13.36 -23.63
C ARG A 296 -18.98 -12.99 -25.10
N ALA A 297 -18.89 -11.69 -25.39
CA ALA A 297 -18.72 -11.17 -26.75
C ALA A 297 -17.25 -11.16 -27.19
N ARG A 298 -16.30 -11.16 -26.23
CA ARG A 298 -14.86 -11.16 -26.50
C ARG A 298 -14.10 -12.05 -25.51
N PRO A 299 -13.78 -13.30 -25.88
CA PRO A 299 -12.90 -14.15 -25.10
C PRO A 299 -11.53 -13.49 -24.88
N GLY A 300 -11.01 -13.59 -23.65
CA GLY A 300 -9.77 -12.92 -23.22
C GLY A 300 -9.94 -11.45 -22.87
N PHE A 301 -11.18 -10.95 -22.75
CA PHE A 301 -11.45 -9.59 -22.26
C PHE A 301 -10.96 -9.45 -20.81
N VAL A 302 -10.17 -8.41 -20.55
CA VAL A 302 -9.59 -8.16 -19.23
C VAL A 302 -10.58 -7.40 -18.36
N VAL A 303 -10.77 -7.87 -17.13
CA VAL A 303 -11.39 -7.08 -16.07
C VAL A 303 -10.35 -6.94 -14.95
N ARG A 304 -9.69 -5.78 -14.90
CA ARG A 304 -8.80 -5.41 -13.81
C ARG A 304 -9.57 -4.72 -12.70
N VAL A 305 -9.28 -5.11 -11.47
CA VAL A 305 -9.74 -4.41 -10.27
C VAL A 305 -8.50 -4.11 -9.42
N HIS A 306 -8.25 -2.84 -9.14
CA HIS A 306 -7.29 -2.45 -8.10
C HIS A 306 -7.83 -2.97 -6.76
N ALA A 307 -7.15 -3.92 -6.12
CA ALA A 307 -7.67 -4.48 -4.87
C ALA A 307 -6.54 -4.97 -3.96
N GLY A 308 -6.67 -4.68 -2.67
CA GLY A 308 -5.64 -4.99 -1.69
C GLY A 308 -4.39 -4.13 -1.85
N GLU A 309 -4.50 -2.93 -2.41
CA GLU A 309 -3.46 -1.89 -2.39
C GLU A 309 -3.41 -1.19 -1.02
N ASN A 310 -4.58 -0.98 -0.41
CA ASN A 310 -4.74 -0.34 0.89
C ASN A 310 -5.27 -1.34 1.94
N PRO A 311 -4.78 -1.31 3.19
CA PRO A 311 -5.25 -2.22 4.23
C PRO A 311 -6.66 -1.88 4.76
N ALA A 312 -7.30 -0.79 4.34
CA ALA A 312 -8.62 -0.39 4.85
C ALA A 312 -9.72 -1.43 4.61
N PHE A 313 -9.69 -2.12 3.47
CA PHE A 313 -10.71 -3.10 3.05
C PHE A 313 -10.06 -4.41 2.56
N PRO A 314 -9.60 -5.27 3.48
CA PRO A 314 -8.86 -6.48 3.12
C PRO A 314 -9.68 -7.49 2.31
N GLU A 315 -11.01 -7.44 2.40
CA GLU A 315 -11.87 -8.31 1.62
C GLU A 315 -11.89 -7.98 0.13
N ASN A 316 -11.40 -6.82 -0.31
CA ASN A 316 -11.57 -6.35 -1.69
C ASN A 316 -11.07 -7.34 -2.74
N VAL A 317 -9.91 -7.98 -2.52
CA VAL A 317 -9.41 -9.01 -3.44
C VAL A 317 -10.38 -10.20 -3.51
N ARG A 318 -10.84 -10.67 -2.34
CA ARG A 318 -11.78 -11.79 -2.25
C ARG A 318 -13.10 -11.47 -2.92
N GLU A 319 -13.66 -10.28 -2.67
CA GLU A 319 -14.95 -9.86 -3.23
C GLU A 319 -14.84 -9.63 -4.75
N ALA A 320 -13.74 -9.05 -5.25
CA ALA A 320 -13.49 -8.89 -6.68
C ALA A 320 -13.42 -10.25 -7.39
N VAL A 321 -12.62 -11.19 -6.84
CA VAL A 321 -12.51 -12.56 -7.36
C VAL A 321 -13.87 -13.26 -7.32
N ARG A 322 -14.60 -13.20 -6.20
CA ARG A 322 -15.93 -13.82 -6.05
C ARG A 322 -16.96 -13.27 -7.03
N ALA A 323 -16.96 -11.95 -7.28
CA ALA A 323 -17.89 -11.31 -8.21
C ALA A 323 -17.60 -11.70 -9.67
N LEU A 324 -16.32 -11.86 -10.04
CA LEU A 324 -15.92 -12.07 -11.44
C LEU A 324 -15.78 -13.55 -11.85
N LEU A 325 -15.48 -14.46 -10.90
CA LEU A 325 -15.33 -15.89 -11.18
C LEU A 325 -16.52 -16.53 -11.92
N PRO A 326 -17.80 -16.17 -11.68
CA PRO A 326 -18.94 -16.73 -12.41
C PRO A 326 -18.97 -16.42 -13.91
N PHE A 327 -18.19 -15.46 -14.40
CA PHE A 327 -18.16 -15.06 -15.79
C PHE A 327 -17.05 -15.81 -16.55
N PRO A 328 -17.38 -16.77 -17.43
CA PRO A 328 -16.37 -17.45 -18.24
C PRO A 328 -15.87 -16.55 -19.36
N GLY A 329 -14.63 -16.77 -19.81
CA GLY A 329 -14.05 -16.09 -20.96
C GLY A 329 -13.40 -14.73 -20.67
N ILE A 330 -13.53 -14.19 -19.45
CA ILE A 330 -12.73 -13.04 -19.02
C ILE A 330 -11.41 -13.47 -18.40
N GLU A 331 -10.43 -12.57 -18.46
CA GLU A 331 -9.21 -12.61 -17.67
C GLU A 331 -9.38 -11.68 -16.48
N ILE A 332 -9.44 -12.25 -15.28
CA ILE A 332 -9.60 -11.55 -14.01
C ILE A 332 -8.23 -11.10 -13.55
N ARG A 333 -8.03 -9.79 -13.39
CA ARG A 333 -6.76 -9.25 -12.92
C ARG A 333 -6.93 -8.47 -11.63
N ILE A 334 -6.13 -8.82 -10.64
CA ILE A 334 -6.04 -8.10 -9.37
C ILE A 334 -4.82 -7.20 -9.43
N GLY A 335 -5.05 -5.90 -9.49
CA GLY A 335 -3.99 -4.90 -9.34
C GLY A 335 -3.51 -4.83 -7.90
N HIS A 336 -2.20 -4.88 -7.69
CA HIS A 336 -1.50 -4.87 -6.40
C HIS A 336 -1.62 -6.16 -5.58
N GLY A 337 -2.77 -6.45 -4.98
CA GLY A 337 -2.99 -7.67 -4.18
C GLY A 337 -2.08 -7.81 -2.95
N LEU A 338 -1.70 -6.70 -2.30
CA LEU A 338 -0.84 -6.70 -1.11
C LEU A 338 -1.55 -7.17 0.15
N TYR A 339 -2.78 -6.72 0.35
CA TYR A 339 -3.51 -6.85 1.62
C TYR A 339 -4.70 -7.80 1.52
N GLY A 340 -5.00 -8.46 2.63
CA GLY A 340 -6.31 -9.06 2.88
C GLY A 340 -6.60 -10.41 2.20
N VAL A 341 -5.59 -11.05 1.62
CA VAL A 341 -5.78 -12.37 1.00
C VAL A 341 -5.55 -13.48 2.00
N ASP A 342 -6.66 -14.09 2.44
CA ASP A 342 -6.67 -15.28 3.29
C ASP A 342 -6.30 -16.57 2.51
N GLY A 343 -6.14 -17.69 3.22
CA GLY A 343 -5.76 -18.96 2.62
C GLY A 343 -6.83 -19.52 1.65
N GLU A 344 -8.12 -19.28 1.92
CA GLU A 344 -9.22 -19.73 1.05
C GLU A 344 -9.21 -18.98 -0.29
N THR A 345 -9.07 -17.66 -0.23
CA THR A 345 -8.98 -16.76 -1.39
C THR A 345 -7.75 -17.12 -2.21
N LEU A 346 -6.58 -17.27 -1.58
CA LEU A 346 -5.35 -17.67 -2.25
C LEU A 346 -5.51 -19.01 -2.98
N ALA A 347 -6.09 -20.02 -2.32
CA ALA A 347 -6.34 -21.32 -2.92
C ALA A 347 -7.36 -21.25 -4.07
N SER A 348 -8.36 -20.36 -3.96
CA SER A 348 -9.31 -20.10 -5.05
C SER A 348 -8.63 -19.50 -6.27
N MET A 349 -7.75 -18.50 -6.07
CA MET A 349 -6.96 -17.88 -7.13
C MET A 349 -6.04 -18.91 -7.79
N ALA A 350 -5.36 -19.75 -7.00
CA ALA A 350 -4.48 -20.80 -7.52
C ALA A 350 -5.23 -21.84 -8.38
N ARG A 351 -6.44 -22.26 -7.95
CA ARG A 351 -7.29 -23.18 -8.74
C ARG A 351 -7.76 -22.58 -10.07
N ASN A 352 -7.78 -21.26 -10.18
CA ASN A 352 -8.22 -20.53 -11.37
C ASN A 352 -7.06 -19.74 -12.00
N SER A 353 -5.80 -20.18 -11.81
CA SER A 353 -4.61 -19.45 -12.27
C SER A 353 -4.51 -19.31 -13.80
N ASP A 354 -5.28 -20.10 -14.55
CA ASP A 354 -5.44 -19.96 -15.99
C ASP A 354 -6.11 -18.64 -16.39
N ARG A 355 -6.91 -18.04 -15.50
CA ARG A 355 -7.67 -16.81 -15.77
C ARG A 355 -7.64 -15.76 -14.66
N VAL A 356 -7.12 -16.07 -13.47
CA VAL A 356 -6.93 -15.14 -12.35
C VAL A 356 -5.45 -14.81 -12.22
N ILE A 357 -5.11 -13.54 -12.43
CA ILE A 357 -3.74 -13.06 -12.46
C ILE A 357 -3.58 -11.92 -11.46
N VAL A 358 -2.46 -11.89 -10.76
CA VAL A 358 -2.12 -10.79 -9.85
C VAL A 358 -1.00 -9.96 -10.45
N GLU A 359 -1.17 -8.65 -10.46
CA GLU A 359 -0.22 -7.70 -11.02
C GLU A 359 0.43 -6.96 -9.85
N PHE A 360 1.69 -7.26 -9.58
CA PHE A 360 2.42 -6.61 -8.50
C PHE A 360 3.16 -5.38 -9.02
N ASN A 361 2.96 -4.25 -8.34
CA ASN A 361 3.53 -2.94 -8.67
C ASN A 361 4.44 -2.45 -7.54
N LEU A 362 5.56 -3.13 -7.37
CA LEU A 362 6.34 -3.12 -6.13
C LEU A 362 6.90 -1.73 -5.84
N THR A 363 7.44 -1.08 -6.86
CA THR A 363 8.07 0.23 -6.68
C THR A 363 7.05 1.34 -6.46
N SER A 364 5.85 1.25 -7.06
CA SER A 364 4.77 2.22 -6.83
C SER A 364 4.18 2.05 -5.44
N ASN A 365 4.01 0.81 -4.98
CA ASN A 365 3.55 0.53 -3.63
C ASN A 365 4.48 1.11 -2.57
N LEU A 366 5.81 1.02 -2.76
CA LEU A 366 6.77 1.71 -1.90
C LEU A 366 6.56 3.23 -2.02
N ALA A 367 6.54 3.76 -3.24
CA ALA A 367 6.46 5.21 -3.48
C ALA A 367 5.23 5.89 -2.86
N LEU A 368 4.10 5.18 -2.76
CA LEU A 368 2.84 5.68 -2.21
C LEU A 368 2.64 5.39 -0.72
N ASN A 369 3.69 4.94 -0.02
CA ASN A 369 3.59 4.56 1.38
C ASN A 369 2.51 3.48 1.62
N ASN A 370 2.23 2.66 0.60
CA ASN A 370 1.40 1.48 0.79
C ASN A 370 2.22 0.38 1.47
N ILE A 371 3.53 0.37 1.27
CA ILE A 371 4.50 -0.48 1.96
C ILE A 371 5.71 0.37 2.37
N GLN A 372 6.37 -0.02 3.46
CA GLN A 372 7.66 0.52 3.90
C GLN A 372 8.85 -0.27 3.33
N THR A 373 8.59 -1.51 2.92
CA THR A 373 9.59 -2.42 2.36
C THR A 373 8.94 -3.40 1.39
N THR A 374 9.69 -3.84 0.39
CA THR A 374 9.29 -4.93 -0.52
C THR A 374 9.04 -6.25 0.20
N LEU A 375 9.57 -6.42 1.42
CA LEU A 375 9.36 -7.63 2.22
C LEU A 375 7.91 -7.79 2.71
N GLN A 376 7.12 -6.71 2.75
CA GLN A 376 5.68 -6.74 3.06
C GLN A 376 4.85 -7.27 1.88
N VAL A 377 5.45 -7.37 0.69
CA VAL A 377 4.73 -7.79 -0.51
C VAL A 377 4.58 -9.31 -0.50
N PRO A 378 3.34 -9.83 -0.55
CA PRO A 378 3.10 -11.28 -0.51
C PRO A 378 3.44 -12.00 -1.82
N LEU A 379 4.18 -11.40 -2.78
CA LEU A 379 4.43 -11.96 -4.11
C LEU A 379 4.94 -13.41 -4.06
N ARG A 380 5.91 -13.72 -3.19
CA ARG A 380 6.41 -15.09 -3.00
C ARG A 380 5.31 -16.06 -2.57
N ARG A 381 4.44 -15.66 -1.66
CA ARG A 381 3.29 -16.46 -1.17
C ARG A 381 2.33 -16.80 -2.31
N TYR A 382 2.11 -15.88 -3.25
CA TYR A 382 1.26 -16.13 -4.41
C TYR A 382 1.90 -17.10 -5.40
N VAL A 383 3.18 -16.89 -5.71
CA VAL A 383 3.93 -17.77 -6.61
C VAL A 383 4.03 -19.19 -6.03
N ASP A 384 4.35 -19.32 -4.74
CA ASP A 384 4.45 -20.62 -4.05
C ASP A 384 3.10 -21.37 -4.00
N ALA A 385 1.98 -20.63 -3.95
CA ALA A 385 0.65 -21.21 -4.01
C ALA A 385 0.21 -21.61 -5.44
N GLY A 386 1.01 -21.30 -6.47
CA GLY A 386 0.68 -21.57 -7.87
C GLY A 386 -0.28 -20.53 -8.48
N VAL A 387 -0.38 -19.33 -7.90
CA VAL A 387 -1.13 -18.23 -8.51
C VAL A 387 -0.30 -17.62 -9.64
N SER A 388 -0.94 -17.33 -10.77
CA SER A 388 -0.30 -16.60 -11.86
C SER A 388 -0.09 -15.14 -11.46
N ALA A 389 1.15 -14.67 -11.58
CA ALA A 389 1.53 -13.32 -11.22
C ALA A 389 2.43 -12.70 -12.30
N VAL A 390 2.33 -11.39 -12.44
CA VAL A 390 3.17 -10.56 -13.32
C VAL A 390 3.63 -9.31 -12.57
N LEU A 391 4.64 -8.65 -13.11
CA LEU A 391 5.12 -7.37 -12.60
C LEU A 391 4.60 -6.24 -13.50
N GLY A 392 4.20 -5.12 -12.91
CA GLY A 392 3.75 -3.93 -13.63
C GLY A 392 4.34 -2.67 -13.00
N SER A 393 4.49 -1.60 -13.78
CA SER A 393 5.16 -0.39 -13.30
C SER A 393 4.24 0.59 -12.58
N ASP A 394 2.92 0.45 -12.75
CA ASP A 394 1.85 1.38 -12.37
C ASP A 394 1.92 2.74 -13.09
N GLY A 395 3.13 3.24 -13.34
CA GLY A 395 3.40 4.42 -14.16
C GLY A 395 4.89 4.68 -14.16
N ALA A 396 5.65 3.87 -14.90
CA ALA A 396 7.11 3.87 -14.93
C ALA A 396 7.72 5.29 -14.91
N GLY A 397 7.22 6.16 -15.79
CA GLY A 397 7.69 7.54 -15.87
C GLY A 397 7.47 8.37 -14.61
N LEU A 398 6.27 8.32 -14.05
CA LEU A 398 5.86 9.03 -12.83
C LEU A 398 6.71 8.61 -11.62
N TYR A 399 6.97 7.32 -11.50
CA TYR A 399 7.71 6.76 -10.36
C TYR A 399 9.23 6.76 -10.57
N GLY A 400 9.71 7.04 -11.79
CA GLY A 400 11.13 6.98 -12.15
C GLY A 400 11.66 5.54 -12.22
N THR A 401 10.82 4.60 -12.67
CA THR A 401 11.09 3.16 -12.66
C THR A 401 11.03 2.58 -14.08
N SER A 402 11.27 1.28 -14.19
CA SER A 402 11.19 0.51 -15.43
C SER A 402 10.77 -0.93 -15.12
N ALA A 403 10.40 -1.70 -16.14
CA ALA A 403 10.12 -3.13 -15.98
C ALA A 403 11.31 -3.89 -15.35
N ALA A 404 12.55 -3.53 -15.71
CA ALA A 404 13.74 -4.10 -15.11
C ALA A 404 13.88 -3.77 -13.62
N ASP A 405 13.48 -2.55 -13.22
CA ASP A 405 13.47 -2.15 -11.81
C ASP A 405 12.42 -2.93 -11.01
N GLU A 406 11.27 -3.26 -11.61
CA GLU A 406 10.28 -4.14 -10.95
C GLU A 406 10.84 -5.54 -10.72
N ALA A 407 11.57 -6.12 -11.68
CA ALA A 407 12.24 -7.42 -11.45
C ALA A 407 13.31 -7.32 -10.36
N ARG A 408 14.02 -6.19 -10.28
CA ARG A 408 14.97 -5.91 -9.21
C ARG A 408 14.26 -5.80 -7.84
N ALA A 409 13.09 -5.15 -7.79
CA ALA A 409 12.26 -5.10 -6.60
C ALA A 409 11.69 -6.49 -6.23
N ALA A 410 11.37 -7.33 -7.21
CA ALA A 410 10.90 -8.70 -6.96
C ALA A 410 11.99 -9.59 -6.32
N LEU A 411 13.25 -9.43 -6.72
CA LEU A 411 14.39 -10.03 -6.02
C LEU A 411 14.46 -9.51 -4.56
N ALA A 412 14.21 -8.21 -4.36
CA ALA A 412 14.11 -7.62 -3.03
C ALA A 412 12.91 -8.14 -2.21
N CYS A 413 11.91 -8.77 -2.84
CA CYS A 413 10.82 -9.49 -2.17
C CYS A 413 11.19 -10.96 -1.85
N GLY A 414 12.42 -11.40 -2.11
CA GLY A 414 12.87 -12.76 -1.84
C GLY A 414 12.49 -13.79 -2.91
N LEU A 415 12.25 -13.35 -4.16
CA LEU A 415 12.11 -14.28 -5.28
C LEU A 415 13.49 -14.77 -5.73
N ASP A 416 13.61 -16.08 -5.90
CA ASP A 416 14.77 -16.75 -6.47
C ASP A 416 14.53 -17.09 -7.96
N GLU A 417 15.56 -17.63 -8.62
CA GLU A 417 15.49 -17.93 -10.05
C GLU A 417 14.32 -18.85 -10.44
N PRO A 418 13.98 -19.92 -9.69
CA PRO A 418 12.79 -20.73 -9.98
C PRO A 418 11.48 -19.93 -9.94
N ARG A 419 11.32 -19.02 -8.97
CA ARG A 419 10.12 -18.18 -8.86
C ARG A 419 10.09 -17.08 -9.92
N LEU A 420 11.24 -16.50 -10.28
CA LEU A 420 11.32 -15.60 -11.43
C LEU A 420 11.00 -16.32 -12.74
N ALA A 421 11.41 -17.59 -12.89
CA ALA A 421 11.05 -18.41 -14.02
C ALA A 421 9.52 -18.68 -14.08
N TRP A 422 8.84 -18.77 -12.94
CA TRP A 422 7.37 -18.83 -12.89
C TRP A 422 6.70 -17.54 -13.40
N LEU A 423 7.21 -16.37 -13.00
CA LEU A 423 6.74 -15.09 -13.54
C LEU A 423 6.94 -15.01 -15.06
N ARG A 424 8.13 -15.43 -15.53
CA ARG A 424 8.44 -15.51 -16.96
C ARG A 424 7.50 -16.47 -17.70
N HIS A 425 7.21 -17.64 -17.13
CA HIS A 425 6.28 -18.60 -17.72
C HIS A 425 4.86 -18.02 -17.82
N THR A 426 4.40 -17.34 -16.76
CA THR A 426 3.11 -16.64 -16.76
C THR A 426 3.06 -15.58 -17.87
N GLU A 427 4.12 -14.77 -17.99
CA GLU A 427 4.27 -13.78 -19.07
C GLU A 427 4.24 -14.41 -20.47
N ASP A 428 4.99 -15.50 -20.69
CA ASP A 428 5.02 -16.22 -21.96
C ASP A 428 3.63 -16.71 -22.39
N LEU A 429 2.88 -17.30 -21.46
CA LEU A 429 1.52 -17.76 -21.71
C LEU A 429 0.58 -16.59 -22.04
N LEU A 430 0.75 -15.44 -21.39
CA LEU A 430 -0.05 -14.25 -21.66
C LEU A 430 0.25 -13.67 -23.04
N LEU A 431 1.53 -13.48 -23.36
CA LEU A 431 1.97 -12.98 -24.67
C LEU A 431 1.47 -13.87 -25.81
N LYS A 432 1.58 -15.20 -25.65
CA LYS A 432 1.06 -16.17 -26.62
C LYS A 432 -0.45 -16.04 -26.80
N ARG A 433 -1.21 -15.99 -25.71
CA ARG A 433 -2.68 -15.81 -25.75
C ARG A 433 -3.08 -14.49 -26.41
N ARG A 434 -2.38 -13.39 -26.11
CA ARG A 434 -2.62 -12.09 -26.77
C ARG A 434 -2.35 -12.16 -28.26
N GLN A 435 -1.25 -12.78 -28.68
CA GLN A 435 -0.94 -12.97 -30.09
C GLN A 435 -2.01 -13.82 -30.80
N GLU A 436 -2.48 -14.90 -30.19
CA GLU A 436 -3.53 -15.77 -30.75
C GLU A 436 -4.88 -15.05 -30.86
N ASN A 437 -5.27 -14.28 -29.83
CA ASN A 437 -6.54 -13.54 -29.80
C ASN A 437 -6.57 -12.36 -30.80
N GLU A 438 -5.41 -11.75 -31.07
CA GLU A 438 -5.28 -10.62 -32.00
C GLU A 438 -5.07 -11.08 -33.46
N ARG A 439 -4.51 -12.27 -33.70
CA ARG A 439 -4.22 -12.78 -35.06
C ARG A 439 -5.39 -12.74 -36.05
N PRO A 440 -6.65 -13.06 -35.68
CA PRO A 440 -7.77 -13.01 -36.63
C PRO A 440 -8.32 -11.58 -36.86
N GLN A 441 -7.85 -10.57 -36.11
CA GLN A 441 -8.40 -9.22 -36.16
C GLN A 441 -7.76 -8.39 -37.29
N PRO A 442 -8.52 -7.52 -37.97
CA PRO A 442 -7.98 -6.66 -39.02
C PRO A 442 -7.02 -5.61 -38.46
N ALA A 443 -6.30 -4.92 -39.36
CA ALA A 443 -5.46 -3.78 -38.97
C ALA A 443 -6.33 -2.68 -38.34
N LEU A 444 -5.79 -1.90 -37.40
CA LEU A 444 -6.59 -0.91 -36.68
C LEU A 444 -7.11 0.19 -37.60
N ARG A 445 -6.30 0.57 -38.59
CA ARG A 445 -6.65 1.57 -39.61
C ARG A 445 -7.89 1.20 -40.44
N ASP A 446 -8.20 -0.09 -40.53
CA ASP A 446 -9.31 -0.61 -41.32
C ASP A 446 -10.64 -0.63 -40.53
N TRP A 447 -10.61 -0.24 -39.25
CA TRP A 447 -11.78 -0.18 -38.39
C TRP A 447 -12.20 1.26 -38.12
N LEU A 448 -13.48 1.54 -38.35
CA LEU A 448 -14.07 2.85 -38.11
C LEU A 448 -14.72 2.91 -36.72
N PRO A 449 -14.42 3.92 -35.89
CA PRO A 449 -15.08 4.13 -34.62
C PRO A 449 -16.61 4.22 -34.78
N PRO A 450 -17.38 3.51 -33.95
CA PRO A 450 -18.83 3.65 -33.94
C PRO A 450 -19.19 5.08 -33.54
N LEU A 451 -20.33 5.56 -34.05
CA LEU A 451 -20.91 6.79 -33.53
C LEU A 451 -21.26 6.59 -32.04
N PRO A 452 -20.88 7.53 -31.17
CA PRO A 452 -21.13 7.39 -29.74
C PRO A 452 -22.64 7.29 -29.49
N LEU A 453 -23.04 6.28 -28.72
CA LEU A 453 -24.43 6.19 -28.26
C LEU A 453 -24.78 7.40 -27.40
N PRO A 454 -26.03 7.90 -27.50
CA PRO A 454 -26.55 8.80 -26.48
C PRO A 454 -26.55 8.07 -25.14
N ARG A 455 -26.26 8.82 -24.07
CA ARG A 455 -26.35 8.32 -22.70
C ARG A 455 -27.75 7.76 -22.45
N ARG A 456 -27.82 6.52 -21.97
CA ARG A 456 -29.05 5.80 -21.64
C ARG A 456 -29.30 5.80 -20.15
N HIS A 457 -28.23 5.66 -19.37
CA HIS A 457 -28.29 5.52 -17.92
C HIS A 457 -28.10 6.88 -17.25
N PHE A 458 -27.04 7.62 -17.58
CA PHE A 458 -26.73 8.94 -17.03
C PHE A 458 -27.26 10.07 -17.93
N THR A 459 -28.57 10.08 -18.17
CA THR A 459 -29.24 11.16 -18.91
C THR A 459 -29.26 12.46 -18.07
N PRO A 460 -29.37 13.66 -18.67
CA PRO A 460 -29.53 14.90 -17.89
C PRO A 460 -30.71 14.87 -16.92
N ALA A 461 -31.83 14.22 -17.32
CA ALA A 461 -32.98 14.02 -16.46
C ALA A 461 -32.66 13.09 -15.27
N ARG A 462 -31.98 11.97 -15.51
CA ARG A 462 -31.54 11.05 -14.46
C ARG A 462 -30.49 11.68 -13.55
N ALA A 463 -29.54 12.42 -14.08
CA ALA A 463 -28.54 13.16 -13.31
C ALA A 463 -29.23 14.20 -12.41
N ALA A 464 -30.22 14.93 -12.94
CA ALA A 464 -31.04 15.85 -12.16
C ALA A 464 -31.87 15.12 -11.09
N GLU A 465 -32.43 13.95 -11.39
CA GLU A 465 -33.14 13.10 -10.43
C GLU A 465 -32.22 12.60 -9.31
N LEU A 466 -31.02 12.09 -9.64
CA LEU A 466 -30.02 11.64 -8.67
C LEU A 466 -29.52 12.80 -7.81
N ALA A 467 -29.27 13.96 -8.41
CA ALA A 467 -28.89 15.17 -7.69
C ALA A 467 -30.04 15.67 -6.80
N ALA A 468 -31.29 15.63 -7.27
CA ALA A 468 -32.46 15.99 -6.49
C ALA A 468 -32.71 14.99 -5.34
N ARG A 469 -32.50 13.69 -5.56
CA ARG A 469 -32.60 12.66 -4.52
C ARG A 469 -31.51 12.84 -3.47
N ARG A 470 -30.24 12.98 -3.87
CA ARG A 470 -29.12 13.28 -2.96
C ARG A 470 -29.36 14.57 -2.20
N GLY A 471 -29.78 15.62 -2.90
CA GLY A 471 -30.17 16.91 -2.33
C GLY A 471 -31.35 16.79 -1.37
N SER A 472 -32.35 15.95 -1.67
CA SER A 472 -33.52 15.72 -0.80
C SER A 472 -33.16 14.92 0.44
N VAL A 473 -32.33 13.88 0.32
CA VAL A 473 -31.81 13.13 1.47
C VAL A 473 -30.99 14.05 2.35
N ARG A 474 -30.07 14.82 1.75
CA ARG A 474 -29.24 15.80 2.46
C ARG A 474 -30.08 16.89 3.12
N ALA A 475 -31.08 17.44 2.43
CA ALA A 475 -31.96 18.45 2.99
C ALA A 475 -32.84 17.89 4.11
N ALA A 476 -33.36 16.67 3.98
CA ALA A 476 -34.12 16.01 5.05
C ALA A 476 -33.22 15.71 6.25
N GLN A 477 -31.99 15.25 6.01
CA GLN A 477 -30.98 15.03 7.03
C GLN A 477 -30.64 16.34 7.75
N GLU A 478 -30.33 17.42 7.02
CA GLU A 478 -30.04 18.75 7.58
C GLU A 478 -31.25 19.34 8.34
N GLN A 479 -32.46 19.22 7.79
CA GLN A 479 -33.69 19.63 8.45
C GLN A 479 -33.89 18.88 9.76
N ARG A 480 -33.70 17.55 9.75
CA ARG A 480 -33.82 16.73 10.94
C ARG A 480 -32.77 17.10 11.98
N LEU A 481 -31.50 17.22 11.59
CA LEU A 481 -30.41 17.64 12.48
C LEU A 481 -30.70 19.01 13.10
N SER A 482 -31.24 19.94 12.32
CA SER A 482 -31.71 21.25 12.80
C SER A 482 -32.88 21.15 13.78
N GLN A 483 -33.89 20.30 13.51
CA GLN A 483 -35.00 20.04 14.44
C GLN A 483 -34.55 19.42 15.75
N LEU A 484 -33.51 18.59 15.70
CA LEU A 484 -32.88 18.00 16.90
C LEU A 484 -32.04 19.02 17.67
N GLY A 485 -31.78 20.21 17.11
CA GLY A 485 -30.87 21.19 17.69
C GLY A 485 -29.42 20.69 17.74
N ALA A 486 -29.06 19.75 16.86
CA ALA A 486 -27.76 19.08 16.90
C ALA A 486 -26.67 19.90 16.21
N THR A 487 -25.44 19.83 16.74
CA THR A 487 -24.25 20.40 16.11
C THR A 487 -23.73 19.43 15.06
N VAL A 488 -23.40 19.92 13.86
CA VAL A 488 -22.91 19.10 12.75
C VAL A 488 -21.59 19.64 12.23
N THR A 489 -20.60 18.77 12.09
CA THR A 489 -19.31 19.10 11.45
C THR A 489 -19.06 18.16 10.27
N ASN A 490 -18.37 18.68 9.24
CA ASN A 490 -17.81 17.86 8.16
C ASN A 490 -16.31 17.59 8.37
N GLU A 491 -15.67 18.36 9.25
CA GLU A 491 -14.27 18.16 9.62
C GLU A 491 -14.17 17.15 10.77
N ALA A 492 -13.08 16.38 10.77
CA ALA A 492 -12.77 15.45 11.84
C ALA A 492 -12.72 16.21 13.19
N PRO A 493 -13.51 15.79 14.20
CA PRO A 493 -13.50 16.44 15.51
C PRO A 493 -12.13 16.35 16.18
N VAL A 494 -11.70 17.44 16.84
CA VAL A 494 -10.49 17.45 17.66
C VAL A 494 -10.87 17.02 19.08
N LEU A 495 -10.34 15.88 19.54
CA LEU A 495 -10.77 15.21 20.78
C LEU A 495 -9.73 15.27 21.92
N THR A 496 -8.84 16.26 21.92
CA THR A 496 -7.71 16.35 22.86
C THR A 496 -8.13 16.25 24.33
N GLY A 497 -7.60 15.25 25.04
CA GLY A 497 -7.77 15.09 26.49
C GLY A 497 -9.12 14.51 26.94
N ARG A 498 -10.00 14.10 26.02
CA ARG A 498 -11.26 13.41 26.34
C ARG A 498 -11.15 11.91 26.03
N PRO A 499 -11.36 11.01 27.00
CA PRO A 499 -11.41 9.57 26.71
C PRO A 499 -12.49 9.26 25.68
N LEU A 500 -12.11 8.59 24.60
CA LEU A 500 -13.02 8.24 23.51
C LEU A 500 -13.33 6.74 23.55
N LEU A 501 -14.60 6.38 23.68
CA LEU A 501 -15.07 5.02 23.48
C LEU A 501 -15.81 4.96 22.15
N TRP A 502 -15.27 4.26 21.16
CA TRP A 502 -15.95 3.98 19.91
C TRP A 502 -16.73 2.68 20.02
N LEU A 503 -18.05 2.74 19.86
CA LEU A 503 -18.92 1.57 19.94
C LEU A 503 -19.46 1.22 18.57
N ALA A 504 -19.28 -0.05 18.21
CA ALA A 504 -19.77 -0.65 16.99
C ALA A 504 -20.45 -1.96 17.34
N GLY A 505 -21.71 -2.13 16.95
CA GLY A 505 -22.49 -3.28 17.39
C GLY A 505 -23.52 -3.76 16.38
N ALA A 506 -24.15 -4.89 16.71
CA ALA A 506 -25.15 -5.54 15.87
C ALA A 506 -26.19 -4.54 15.32
N TRP A 507 -26.29 -4.48 13.99
CA TRP A 507 -27.26 -3.63 13.30
C TRP A 507 -28.68 -4.24 13.39
N ARG A 508 -29.71 -3.46 13.03
CA ARG A 508 -31.15 -3.73 13.23
C ARG A 508 -31.54 -5.22 13.13
N HIS A 509 -31.17 -5.90 12.06
CA HIS A 509 -31.53 -7.31 11.82
C HIS A 509 -30.76 -8.30 12.71
N ALA A 510 -29.45 -8.09 12.89
CA ALA A 510 -28.64 -8.94 13.76
C ALA A 510 -29.02 -8.75 15.23
N PHE A 511 -29.32 -7.51 15.64
CA PHE A 511 -29.79 -7.21 16.99
C PHE A 511 -31.18 -7.78 17.27
N ALA A 512 -32.08 -7.79 16.29
CA ALA A 512 -33.41 -8.40 16.43
C ALA A 512 -33.36 -9.92 16.69
N ALA A 513 -32.25 -10.58 16.37
CA ALA A 513 -32.04 -12.01 16.66
C ALA A 513 -31.51 -12.29 18.08
N TRP A 514 -31.20 -11.25 18.87
CA TRP A 514 -30.71 -11.43 20.24
C TRP A 514 -31.83 -11.88 21.18
N SER A 515 -31.47 -12.79 22.09
CA SER A 515 -32.34 -13.21 23.17
C SER A 515 -32.55 -12.11 24.21
N PRO A 516 -33.67 -12.13 24.95
CA PRO A 516 -33.88 -11.19 26.06
C PRO A 516 -32.77 -11.21 27.11
N GLU A 517 -32.09 -12.34 27.29
CA GLU A 517 -30.96 -12.49 28.21
C GLU A 517 -29.68 -11.81 27.71
N GLU A 518 -29.35 -11.97 26.43
CA GLU A 518 -28.23 -11.24 25.79
C GLU A 518 -28.44 -9.73 25.89
N ILE A 519 -29.66 -9.25 25.62
CA ILE A 519 -30.01 -7.82 25.73
C ILE A 519 -29.86 -7.34 27.18
N ARG A 520 -30.42 -8.04 28.17
CA ARG A 520 -30.31 -7.65 29.58
C ARG A 520 -28.85 -7.61 30.05
N THR A 521 -28.09 -8.65 29.75
CA THR A 521 -26.69 -8.79 30.17
C THR A 521 -25.83 -7.67 29.57
N THR A 522 -25.91 -7.49 28.25
CA THR A 522 -25.16 -6.45 27.54
C THR A 522 -25.57 -5.05 27.99
N SER A 523 -26.88 -4.81 28.24
CA SER A 523 -27.35 -3.51 28.74
C SER A 523 -26.79 -3.19 30.13
N GLY A 524 -26.72 -4.19 31.02
CA GLY A 524 -26.11 -4.04 32.35
C GLY A 524 -24.64 -3.62 32.24
N ILE A 525 -23.86 -4.38 31.47
CA ILE A 525 -22.43 -4.10 31.24
C ILE A 525 -22.23 -2.71 30.62
N LEU A 526 -22.97 -2.39 29.55
CA LEU A 526 -22.86 -1.08 28.90
C LEU A 526 -23.25 0.07 29.82
N THR A 527 -24.26 -0.09 30.67
CA THR A 527 -24.64 0.94 31.63
C THR A 527 -23.47 1.27 32.56
N ASP A 528 -22.78 0.25 33.08
CA ASP A 528 -21.66 0.44 33.98
C ASP A 528 -20.43 1.01 33.26
N VAL A 529 -20.15 0.57 32.02
CA VAL A 529 -19.12 1.18 31.16
C VAL A 529 -19.42 2.66 30.92
N LEU A 530 -20.65 3.01 30.58
CA LEU A 530 -21.01 4.39 30.28
C LEU A 530 -20.98 5.26 31.55
N ARG A 531 -21.35 4.75 32.74
CA ARG A 531 -21.14 5.47 34.01
C ARG A 531 -19.67 5.75 34.25
N GLY A 532 -18.80 4.77 33.99
CA GLY A 532 -17.36 4.96 34.08
C GLY A 532 -16.83 5.96 33.06
N LEU A 533 -17.33 5.93 31.82
CA LEU A 533 -16.97 6.90 30.79
C LEU A 533 -17.39 8.33 31.19
N ALA A 534 -18.60 8.48 31.73
CA ALA A 534 -19.11 9.77 32.24
C ALA A 534 -18.23 10.33 33.35
N SER A 535 -17.83 9.49 34.31
CA SER A 535 -16.98 9.92 35.43
C SER A 535 -15.60 10.41 34.98
N ARG A 536 -15.19 10.10 33.73
CA ARG A 536 -13.92 10.51 33.13
C ARG A 536 -14.08 11.69 32.16
N GLY A 537 -15.27 12.27 32.02
CA GLY A 537 -15.55 13.30 31.02
C GLY A 537 -15.42 12.80 29.58
N GLY A 538 -15.58 11.49 29.38
CA GLY A 538 -15.38 10.84 28.09
C GLY A 538 -16.50 11.10 27.09
N LEU A 539 -16.29 10.59 25.87
CA LEU A 539 -17.18 10.72 24.72
C LEU A 539 -17.46 9.33 24.14
N LEU A 540 -18.72 9.06 23.82
CA LEU A 540 -19.12 7.86 23.08
C LEU A 540 -19.19 8.19 21.59
N LEU A 541 -18.43 7.49 20.74
CA LEU A 541 -18.51 7.58 19.28
C LEU A 541 -19.32 6.39 18.74
N THR A 542 -20.34 6.66 17.94
CA THR A 542 -21.20 5.64 17.28
C THR A 542 -21.49 6.06 15.84
N GLY A 543 -22.28 5.30 15.08
CA GLY A 543 -22.84 5.73 13.79
C GLY A 543 -23.97 6.75 13.89
N GLY A 544 -24.39 7.15 15.10
CA GLY A 544 -25.42 8.17 15.30
C GLY A 544 -26.85 7.73 14.95
N THR A 545 -27.09 6.44 14.70
CA THR A 545 -28.41 5.93 14.30
C THR A 545 -29.22 5.38 15.47
N CYS A 546 -30.54 5.37 15.35
CA CYS A 546 -31.46 4.91 16.41
C CYS A 546 -31.69 3.39 16.43
N HIS A 547 -30.93 2.62 15.65
CA HIS A 547 -31.15 1.20 15.43
C HIS A 547 -30.22 0.30 16.22
N GLY A 548 -30.69 -0.92 16.51
CA GLY A 548 -29.86 -1.99 17.05
C GLY A 548 -29.10 -1.61 18.33
N MET A 549 -27.83 -2.00 18.39
CA MET A 549 -26.96 -1.69 19.52
C MET A 549 -26.66 -0.19 19.68
N GLU A 550 -26.64 0.59 18.60
CA GLU A 550 -26.40 2.04 18.69
C GLU A 550 -27.57 2.71 19.41
N GLY A 551 -28.81 2.44 18.99
CA GLY A 551 -30.00 3.00 19.62
C GLY A 551 -30.16 2.60 21.09
N LEU A 552 -29.77 1.39 21.47
CA LEU A 552 -29.70 0.98 22.88
C LEU A 552 -28.67 1.81 23.64
N SER A 553 -27.46 1.91 23.10
CA SER A 553 -26.32 2.60 23.72
C SER A 553 -26.59 4.10 23.92
N HIS A 554 -27.24 4.77 22.96
CA HIS A 554 -27.66 6.17 23.10
C HIS A 554 -28.66 6.36 24.24
N GLY A 555 -29.59 5.41 24.42
CA GLY A 555 -30.54 5.44 25.53
C GLY A 555 -29.85 5.34 26.89
N LEU A 556 -28.89 4.43 27.01
CA LEU A 556 -28.09 4.28 28.22
C LEU A 556 -27.19 5.49 28.47
N ALA A 557 -26.53 6.01 27.44
CA ALA A 557 -25.66 7.19 27.51
C ALA A 557 -26.42 8.42 28.03
N ALA A 558 -27.64 8.63 27.53
CA ALA A 558 -28.52 9.71 27.99
C ALA A 558 -28.92 9.56 29.48
N GLN A 559 -29.13 8.33 29.97
CA GLN A 559 -29.47 8.08 31.38
C GLN A 559 -28.31 8.38 32.33
N VAL A 560 -27.07 8.19 31.88
CA VAL A 560 -25.87 8.33 32.71
C VAL A 560 -25.10 9.64 32.47
N GLY A 561 -25.52 10.45 31.49
CA GLY A 561 -24.92 11.75 31.18
C GLY A 561 -23.62 11.66 30.36
N VAL A 562 -23.53 10.72 29.42
CA VAL A 562 -22.41 10.64 28.47
C VAL A 562 -22.77 11.34 27.15
N ASP A 563 -21.89 12.21 26.69
CA ASP A 563 -22.00 12.81 25.36
C ASP A 563 -21.81 11.77 24.26
N VAL A 564 -22.63 11.85 23.21
CA VAL A 564 -22.51 11.00 22.03
C VAL A 564 -22.12 11.83 20.82
N LEU A 565 -21.09 11.38 20.11
CA LEU A 565 -20.68 11.83 18.79
C LEU A 565 -21.17 10.80 17.75
N GLY A 566 -22.10 11.18 16.89
CA GLY A 566 -22.58 10.33 15.81
C GLY A 566 -21.79 10.53 14.50
N ALA A 567 -21.02 9.53 14.08
CA ALA A 567 -20.35 9.50 12.79
C ALA A 567 -21.30 9.01 11.69
N ILE A 568 -21.91 9.97 10.98
CA ILE A 568 -22.87 9.72 9.91
C ILE A 568 -22.24 9.88 8.53
N VAL A 569 -22.94 9.38 7.52
CA VAL A 569 -22.60 9.56 6.10
C VAL A 569 -23.63 10.44 5.39
N GLU A 570 -23.29 11.02 4.24
CA GLU A 570 -24.21 11.84 3.43
C GLU A 570 -25.53 11.12 3.13
N GLU A 571 -25.47 9.81 2.94
CA GLU A 571 -26.61 8.95 2.59
C GLU A 571 -27.41 8.46 3.81
N THR A 572 -27.07 8.87 5.04
CA THR A 572 -27.81 8.49 6.26
C THR A 572 -29.22 9.09 6.23
N LEU A 573 -30.25 8.25 6.33
CA LEU A 573 -31.64 8.69 6.29
C LEU A 573 -32.02 9.51 7.53
N ALA A 574 -32.88 10.51 7.34
CA ALA A 574 -33.29 11.42 8.39
C ALA A 574 -34.01 10.70 9.54
N GLU A 575 -34.85 9.72 9.22
CA GLU A 575 -35.56 8.89 10.20
C GLU A 575 -34.64 7.99 11.03
N ASP A 576 -33.43 7.72 10.54
CA ASP A 576 -32.47 6.88 11.24
C ASP A 576 -31.67 7.68 12.28
N LEU A 577 -31.62 9.01 12.16
CA LEU A 577 -30.90 9.88 13.09
C LEU A 577 -31.53 9.83 14.49
N ASP A 578 -30.70 9.54 15.48
CA ASP A 578 -31.14 9.44 16.86
C ASP A 578 -31.30 10.82 17.52
N ALA A 579 -32.49 11.09 18.03
CA ALA A 579 -32.79 12.34 18.73
C ALA A 579 -32.02 12.53 20.04
N ARG A 580 -31.41 11.47 20.57
CA ARG A 580 -30.60 11.50 21.79
C ARG A 580 -29.17 11.96 21.54
N VAL A 581 -28.74 12.06 20.28
CA VAL A 581 -27.38 12.49 19.90
C VAL A 581 -27.39 13.98 19.61
N GLN A 582 -26.48 14.72 20.25
CA GLN A 582 -26.42 16.19 20.14
C GLN A 582 -25.34 16.68 19.17
N THR A 583 -24.34 15.84 18.85
CA THR A 583 -23.25 16.19 17.94
C THR A 583 -23.06 15.11 16.89
N PHE A 584 -23.01 15.52 15.63
CA PHE A 584 -22.79 14.64 14.49
C PHE A 584 -21.56 15.06 13.70
N TRP A 585 -20.81 14.06 13.25
CA TRP A 585 -19.72 14.23 12.30
C TRP A 585 -20.09 13.51 11.00
N ARG A 586 -20.20 14.27 9.92
CA ARG A 586 -20.40 13.72 8.57
C ARG A 586 -19.05 13.35 7.99
N CYS A 587 -18.73 12.06 8.04
CA CYS A 587 -17.36 11.57 7.81
C CYS A 587 -17.11 10.98 6.42
N ALA A 588 -18.16 10.60 5.69
CA ALA A 588 -18.05 9.98 4.38
C ALA A 588 -19.34 10.17 3.55
N ARG A 589 -19.31 9.77 2.27
CA ARG A 589 -20.49 9.80 1.40
C ARG A 589 -21.43 8.62 1.68
N SER A 590 -20.89 7.40 1.66
CA SER A 590 -21.64 6.15 1.84
C SER A 590 -21.16 5.32 3.03
N LEU A 591 -21.97 4.33 3.45
CA LEU A 591 -21.62 3.44 4.56
C LEU A 591 -20.32 2.66 4.32
N TYR A 592 -20.06 2.26 3.07
CA TYR A 592 -18.86 1.51 2.69
C TYR A 592 -17.58 2.34 2.69
N GLU A 593 -17.68 3.66 2.90
CA GLU A 593 -16.54 4.57 3.07
C GLU A 593 -16.34 5.00 4.54
N LYS A 594 -17.31 4.70 5.43
CA LYS A 594 -17.38 5.24 6.81
C LYS A 594 -16.26 4.74 7.72
N ALA A 595 -15.84 3.48 7.59
CA ALA A 595 -14.96 2.83 8.55
C ALA A 595 -13.57 3.50 8.63
N ALA A 596 -12.95 3.78 7.48
CA ALA A 596 -11.60 4.34 7.41
C ALA A 596 -11.43 5.70 8.14
N PRO A 597 -12.28 6.73 7.92
CA PRO A 597 -12.18 7.99 8.66
C PRO A 597 -12.47 7.81 10.17
N VAL A 598 -13.48 6.99 10.54
CA VAL A 598 -13.82 6.73 11.95
C VAL A 598 -12.65 6.12 12.71
N VAL A 599 -12.03 5.08 12.16
CA VAL A 599 -10.92 4.39 12.81
C VAL A 599 -9.70 5.31 12.96
N ARG A 600 -9.41 6.16 11.96
CA ARG A 600 -8.34 7.16 12.06
C ARG A 600 -8.59 8.13 13.20
N LEU A 601 -9.82 8.65 13.35
CA LEU A 601 -10.18 9.50 14.48
C LEU A 601 -9.94 8.79 15.82
N VAL A 602 -10.35 7.52 15.93
CA VAL A 602 -10.18 6.75 17.16
C VAL A 602 -8.71 6.55 17.50
N ARG A 603 -7.89 6.17 16.52
CA ARG A 603 -6.45 6.02 16.68
C ARG A 603 -5.80 7.34 17.12
N ASP A 604 -6.08 8.42 16.41
CA ASP A 604 -5.44 9.73 16.64
C ASP A 604 -5.86 10.33 17.99
N ALA A 605 -7.05 9.98 18.49
CA ALA A 605 -7.53 10.33 19.83
C ALA A 605 -7.07 9.37 20.94
N ASN A 606 -6.28 8.33 20.62
CA ASN A 606 -5.95 7.23 21.54
C ASN A 606 -7.19 6.60 22.21
N GLY A 607 -8.28 6.50 21.45
CA GLY A 607 -9.55 5.95 21.90
C GLY A 607 -9.56 4.41 21.94
N LEU A 608 -10.62 3.86 22.54
CA LEU A 608 -10.89 2.43 22.59
C LEU A 608 -12.13 2.08 21.76
N GLY A 609 -11.98 1.18 20.80
CA GLY A 609 -13.07 0.48 20.13
C GLY A 609 -13.67 -0.61 21.02
N LEU A 610 -14.99 -0.66 21.12
CA LEU A 610 -15.76 -1.70 21.79
C LEU A 610 -16.72 -2.31 20.77
N PHE A 611 -16.45 -3.55 20.38
CA PHE A 611 -17.24 -4.28 19.41
C PHE A 611 -18.21 -5.24 20.09
N LEU A 612 -19.48 -5.21 19.66
CA LEU A 612 -20.59 -5.89 20.32
C LEU A 612 -21.42 -6.72 19.32
N GLY A 613 -21.27 -8.04 19.36
CA GLY A 613 -22.03 -8.97 18.52
C GLY A 613 -21.51 -9.11 17.09
N GLY A 614 -22.35 -9.63 16.19
CA GLY A 614 -21.96 -9.99 14.83
C GLY A 614 -22.65 -9.19 13.71
N GLY A 615 -22.09 -9.31 12.51
CA GLY A 615 -22.62 -8.72 11.27
C GLY A 615 -21.47 -8.29 10.37
N LEU A 616 -21.76 -8.02 9.09
CA LEU A 616 -20.76 -7.57 8.12
C LEU A 616 -20.12 -6.24 8.57
N ILE A 617 -20.93 -5.28 9.00
CA ILE A 617 -20.46 -3.95 9.45
C ILE A 617 -19.47 -4.06 10.63
N VAL A 618 -19.80 -4.87 11.64
CA VAL A 618 -18.94 -5.06 12.82
C VAL A 618 -17.63 -5.75 12.44
N ALA A 619 -17.68 -6.73 11.53
CA ALA A 619 -16.47 -7.39 11.02
C ALA A 619 -15.57 -6.41 10.26
N ASP A 620 -16.15 -5.58 9.39
CA ASP A 620 -15.43 -4.58 8.60
C ASP A 620 -14.77 -3.53 9.51
N GLU A 621 -15.51 -3.01 10.50
CA GLU A 621 -14.99 -2.01 11.45
C GLU A 621 -13.92 -2.60 12.41
N GLN A 622 -14.09 -3.84 12.89
CA GLN A 622 -13.08 -4.54 13.69
C GLN A 622 -11.78 -4.73 12.91
N GLN A 623 -11.90 -5.17 11.66
CA GLN A 623 -10.74 -5.42 10.82
C GLN A 623 -10.03 -4.11 10.47
N ALA A 624 -10.78 -3.05 10.15
CA ALA A 624 -10.22 -1.71 9.95
C ALA A 624 -9.51 -1.20 11.22
N ALA A 625 -10.08 -1.44 12.41
CA ALA A 625 -9.46 -1.09 13.70
C ALA A 625 -8.11 -1.79 13.89
N HIS A 626 -8.05 -3.09 13.62
CA HIS A 626 -6.80 -3.85 13.67
C HIS A 626 -5.76 -3.31 12.67
N ASN A 627 -6.18 -3.14 11.41
CA ASN A 627 -5.30 -2.73 10.31
C ASN A 627 -4.72 -1.33 10.50
N LEU A 628 -5.53 -0.42 11.06
CA LEU A 628 -5.11 0.96 11.35
C LEU A 628 -4.61 1.11 12.80
N ARG A 629 -4.38 0.02 13.54
CA ARG A 629 -3.84 0.00 14.91
C ARG A 629 -4.63 0.85 15.91
N ALA A 630 -5.95 0.94 15.72
CA ALA A 630 -6.82 1.51 16.73
C ALA A 630 -7.03 0.49 17.86
N ARG A 631 -6.94 0.94 19.11
CA ARG A 631 -7.16 0.05 20.25
C ARG A 631 -8.58 -0.46 20.24
N HIS A 632 -8.78 -1.75 20.47
CA HIS A 632 -10.13 -2.29 20.54
C HIS A 632 -10.22 -3.55 21.40
N VAL A 633 -11.44 -3.82 21.88
CA VAL A 633 -11.84 -5.00 22.64
C VAL A 633 -13.17 -5.55 22.11
N LEU A 634 -13.41 -6.83 22.35
CA LEU A 634 -14.67 -7.50 22.04
C LEU A 634 -15.37 -7.96 23.32
N LEU A 635 -16.67 -7.66 23.45
CA LEU A 635 -17.46 -8.23 24.56
C LEU A 635 -17.70 -9.72 24.31
N SER A 636 -17.31 -10.54 25.28
CA SER A 636 -17.49 -11.99 25.23
C SER A 636 -18.97 -12.41 25.39
N GLY A 637 -19.25 -13.70 25.24
CA GLY A 637 -20.59 -14.27 25.49
C GLY A 637 -21.64 -14.00 24.42
N LEU A 638 -21.35 -13.17 23.41
CA LEU A 638 -22.24 -12.90 22.27
C LEU A 638 -22.03 -13.88 21.10
N ARG A 639 -23.01 -13.98 20.21
CA ARG A 639 -22.97 -14.82 18.99
C ARG A 639 -22.85 -13.98 17.72
N GLY A 640 -22.39 -14.60 16.63
CA GLY A 640 -22.49 -14.07 15.27
C GLY A 640 -21.16 -14.09 14.51
N ALA A 641 -21.23 -13.93 13.19
CA ALA A 641 -20.10 -14.15 12.28
C ALA A 641 -18.83 -13.34 12.62
N ALA A 642 -18.96 -12.09 13.08
CA ALA A 642 -17.81 -11.29 13.51
C ALA A 642 -17.20 -11.82 14.81
N VAL A 643 -18.01 -12.28 15.76
CA VAL A 643 -17.54 -12.90 17.01
C VAL A 643 -16.85 -14.23 16.74
N ASP A 644 -17.38 -15.04 15.82
CA ASP A 644 -16.78 -16.31 15.44
C ASP A 644 -15.42 -16.09 14.73
N ALA A 645 -15.33 -15.09 13.85
CA ALA A 645 -14.07 -14.67 13.24
C ALA A 645 -13.07 -14.14 14.28
N ALA A 646 -13.53 -13.33 15.24
CA ALA A 646 -12.71 -12.81 16.32
C ALA A 646 -12.15 -13.91 17.23
N ARG A 647 -12.93 -14.96 17.53
CA ARG A 647 -12.48 -16.12 18.33
C ARG A 647 -11.38 -16.93 17.63
N ALA A 648 -11.36 -16.93 16.30
CA ALA A 648 -10.32 -17.57 15.51
C ALA A 648 -9.03 -16.72 15.41
N SER A 649 -9.06 -15.45 15.84
CA SER A 649 -7.92 -14.54 15.79
C SER A 649 -7.14 -14.52 17.10
N GLN A 650 -5.80 -14.57 17.01
CA GLN A 650 -4.90 -14.46 18.18
C GLN A 650 -4.70 -13.02 18.66
N HIS A 651 -5.19 -12.02 17.91
CA HIS A 651 -4.93 -10.61 18.16
C HIS A 651 -6.12 -9.85 18.76
N VAL A 652 -7.23 -10.55 19.08
CA VAL A 652 -8.43 -9.93 19.64
C VAL A 652 -8.46 -10.08 21.15
N ARG A 653 -8.59 -8.96 21.86
CA ARG A 653 -8.78 -8.94 23.32
C ARG A 653 -10.27 -9.06 23.65
N PHE A 654 -10.67 -10.22 24.16
CA PHE A 654 -11.99 -10.40 24.74
C PHE A 654 -12.05 -9.86 26.17
N VAL A 655 -13.19 -9.29 26.53
CA VAL A 655 -13.51 -8.79 27.87
C VAL A 655 -14.90 -9.27 28.26
N ASP A 656 -15.08 -9.59 29.55
CA ASP A 656 -16.33 -10.18 30.06
C ASP A 656 -17.20 -9.19 30.84
N ASP A 657 -16.63 -8.07 31.29
CA ASP A 657 -17.29 -7.14 32.21
C ASP A 657 -16.91 -5.67 31.99
N ALA A 658 -17.66 -4.79 32.65
CA ALA A 658 -17.48 -3.34 32.56
C ALA A 658 -16.13 -2.87 33.14
N ALA A 659 -15.66 -3.51 34.22
CA ALA A 659 -14.39 -3.15 34.85
C ALA A 659 -13.21 -3.37 33.90
N SER A 660 -13.21 -4.47 33.16
CA SER A 660 -12.20 -4.81 32.17
C SER A 660 -12.21 -3.85 30.98
N ILE A 661 -13.40 -3.41 30.53
CA ILE A 661 -13.54 -2.40 29.46
C ILE A 661 -13.01 -1.05 29.93
N LEU A 662 -13.37 -0.61 31.14
CA LEU A 662 -12.91 0.67 31.69
C LEU A 662 -11.40 0.67 31.93
N ALA A 663 -10.84 -0.43 32.43
CA ALA A 663 -9.40 -0.60 32.55
C ALA A 663 -8.71 -0.55 31.17
N ALA A 664 -9.32 -1.14 30.15
CA ALA A 664 -8.83 -1.04 28.78
C ALA A 664 -8.97 0.35 28.18
N LEU A 665 -9.89 1.19 28.65
CA LEU A 665 -10.07 2.59 28.22
C LEU A 665 -9.04 3.51 28.89
N ASP A 666 -8.86 3.38 30.21
CA ASP A 666 -7.90 4.14 31.03
C ASP A 666 -6.45 3.84 30.71
N ASP A 667 -6.23 2.73 30.03
CA ASP A 667 -4.96 2.38 29.49
C ASP A 667 -4.49 3.51 28.54
N THR A 668 -3.66 4.43 28.99
CA THR A 668 -3.13 5.52 28.14
C THR A 668 -1.97 5.05 27.28
N ARG A 669 -1.61 3.77 27.40
CA ARG A 669 -0.43 3.18 26.79
C ARG A 669 -0.74 3.05 25.30
N PRO A 670 0.23 3.37 24.43
CA PRO A 670 0.10 3.08 23.01
C PRO A 670 -0.28 1.61 22.80
N TRP A 671 -1.00 1.35 21.71
CA TRP A 671 -1.43 0.00 21.38
C TRP A 671 -0.20 -0.91 21.20
N GLY A 672 0.07 -1.79 22.19
CA GLY A 672 1.21 -2.72 22.16
C GLY A 672 2.18 -2.67 23.36
N GLN A 673 1.84 -2.01 24.47
CA GLN A 673 2.67 -2.03 25.70
C GLN A 673 2.83 -3.42 26.38
N LEU A 674 3.86 -3.56 27.23
CA LEU A 674 4.25 -4.81 27.90
C LEU A 674 3.09 -5.48 28.66
N ARG A 675 2.89 -6.77 28.39
CA ARG A 675 1.68 -7.54 28.74
C ARG A 675 1.50 -7.76 30.25
N TYR A 676 2.58 -7.98 31.01
CA TYR A 676 2.52 -8.47 32.39
C TYR A 676 3.22 -7.54 33.41
N PRO A 677 2.75 -7.49 34.67
CA PRO A 677 3.55 -7.02 35.81
C PRO A 677 4.82 -7.86 35.98
N GLY A 678 5.96 -7.23 36.23
CA GLY A 678 7.27 -7.88 36.33
C GLY A 678 7.93 -8.14 34.97
N PRO A 679 8.74 -9.21 34.84
CA PRO A 679 9.48 -9.50 33.63
C PRO A 679 8.55 -9.94 32.49
N ASN A 680 8.70 -9.30 31.34
CA ASN A 680 8.09 -9.71 30.08
C ASN A 680 9.19 -10.36 29.25
N ASP A 681 9.14 -11.68 29.18
CA ASP A 681 10.14 -12.47 28.47
C ASP A 681 10.12 -12.16 26.97
N ALA A 682 11.29 -11.83 26.44
CA ALA A 682 11.56 -11.70 25.02
C ALA A 682 12.78 -12.55 24.65
N ALA A 683 12.92 -12.89 23.38
CA ALA A 683 14.06 -13.63 22.89
C ALA A 683 14.67 -12.91 21.68
N ASP A 684 15.98 -12.65 21.75
CA ASP A 684 16.73 -11.92 20.71
C ASP A 684 17.80 -12.82 20.09
N VAL A 685 18.01 -12.69 18.78
CA VAL A 685 18.95 -13.52 18.01
C VAL A 685 20.04 -12.67 17.38
N VAL A 686 21.29 -12.95 17.74
CA VAL A 686 22.48 -12.47 17.04
C VAL A 686 22.89 -13.49 16.00
N LEU A 687 22.49 -13.26 14.75
CA LEU A 687 22.84 -14.12 13.63
C LEU A 687 23.94 -13.48 12.78
N ILE A 688 25.05 -14.20 12.61
CA ILE A 688 26.21 -13.76 11.84
C ILE A 688 26.42 -14.68 10.66
N ARG A 689 26.80 -14.12 9.50
CA ARG A 689 27.31 -14.88 8.36
C ARG A 689 28.57 -14.26 7.79
N ARG A 690 29.21 -14.97 6.87
CA ARG A 690 30.22 -14.38 5.98
C ARG A 690 29.53 -13.70 4.79
N GLY A 691 29.78 -12.40 4.62
CA GLY A 691 29.32 -11.62 3.48
C GLY A 691 30.07 -11.97 2.19
N PRO A 692 29.55 -11.57 1.01
CA PRO A 692 30.13 -11.89 -0.30
C PRO A 692 31.49 -11.22 -0.53
N LEU A 693 31.76 -10.12 0.18
CA LEU A 693 33.05 -9.44 0.18
C LEU A 693 34.05 -10.04 1.18
N GLY A 694 33.64 -11.10 1.89
CA GLY A 694 34.48 -11.75 2.88
C GLY A 694 34.60 -10.96 4.19
N ASP A 695 33.64 -10.11 4.54
CA ASP A 695 33.47 -9.54 5.89
C ASP A 695 32.40 -10.29 6.70
N ASP A 696 32.33 -10.06 8.01
CA ASP A 696 31.24 -10.62 8.83
C ASP A 696 30.04 -9.66 8.78
N GLU A 697 28.87 -10.21 8.41
CA GLU A 697 27.60 -9.49 8.36
C GLU A 697 26.68 -9.97 9.49
N LEU A 698 25.97 -9.02 10.11
CA LEU A 698 24.97 -9.23 11.14
C LEU A 698 23.57 -9.09 10.55
N LEU A 699 22.69 -10.04 10.84
CA LEU A 699 21.26 -9.88 10.55
C LEU A 699 20.65 -8.84 11.50
N LEU A 700 20.09 -7.80 10.91
CA LEU A 700 19.38 -6.75 11.62
C LEU A 700 17.97 -6.60 11.05
N ILE A 701 17.03 -6.27 11.91
CA ILE A 701 15.72 -5.76 11.49
C ILE A 701 15.68 -4.23 11.61
N ARG A 702 14.85 -3.56 10.82
CA ARG A 702 14.43 -2.18 11.10
C ARG A 702 13.08 -2.25 11.80
N ARG A 703 12.96 -1.66 12.98
CA ARG A 703 11.68 -1.53 13.67
C ARG A 703 10.77 -0.57 12.87
N HIS A 704 9.48 -0.87 12.79
CA HIS A 704 8.50 0.01 12.10
C HIS A 704 8.55 1.46 12.61
N ASP A 705 8.25 2.43 11.75
CA ASP A 705 8.14 3.85 12.13
C ASP A 705 6.99 4.11 13.12
N ASP A 706 6.10 3.13 13.24
CA ASP A 706 4.97 3.10 14.17
C ASP A 706 5.20 2.08 15.30
N SER A 707 6.42 1.60 15.50
CA SER A 707 6.73 0.72 16.63
C SER A 707 6.64 1.48 17.96
N ASP A 708 6.06 0.86 18.99
CA ASP A 708 5.89 1.48 20.32
C ASP A 708 7.21 1.84 21.02
N ALA A 709 8.33 1.34 20.51
CA ALA A 709 9.66 1.55 21.05
C ALA A 709 10.70 1.54 19.95
N ALA A 710 11.63 2.49 20.01
CA ALA A 710 12.75 2.61 19.08
C ALA A 710 12.32 2.57 17.60
N ALA A 711 11.20 3.22 17.27
CA ALA A 711 10.65 3.31 15.93
C ALA A 711 11.68 3.74 14.88
N GLY A 712 11.67 3.08 13.73
CA GLY A 712 12.57 3.33 12.62
C GLY A 712 14.04 2.97 12.88
N ARG A 713 14.41 2.49 14.08
CA ARG A 713 15.79 2.10 14.42
C ARG A 713 16.07 0.65 14.02
N MET A 714 17.32 0.37 13.70
CA MET A 714 17.79 -1.00 13.48
C MET A 714 17.92 -1.75 14.81
N SER A 715 17.41 -2.97 14.92
CA SER A 715 17.54 -3.86 16.08
C SER A 715 17.92 -5.28 15.66
N LEU A 716 18.15 -6.14 16.65
CA LEU A 716 18.29 -7.58 16.43
C LEU A 716 16.91 -8.14 16.15
N PRO A 717 16.81 -9.24 15.38
CA PRO A 717 15.59 -10.02 15.35
C PRO A 717 15.22 -10.53 16.74
N GLY A 718 13.99 -10.36 17.15
CA GLY A 718 13.50 -10.79 18.45
C GLY A 718 12.14 -10.23 18.83
N GLY A 719 11.46 -10.97 19.71
CA GLY A 719 10.12 -10.60 20.18
C GLY A 719 9.72 -11.35 21.43
N PHE A 720 8.47 -11.17 21.86
CA PHE A 720 7.99 -11.67 23.15
C PHE A 720 7.75 -13.17 23.15
N VAL A 721 8.12 -13.83 24.23
CA VAL A 721 7.85 -15.25 24.47
C VAL A 721 6.36 -15.43 24.76
N HIS A 722 5.71 -16.34 24.03
CA HIS A 722 4.30 -16.66 24.23
C HIS A 722 4.08 -17.47 25.53
N PRO A 723 2.87 -17.41 26.14
CA PRO A 723 2.57 -18.24 27.31
C PRO A 723 2.80 -19.73 27.06
N GLY A 724 3.68 -20.34 27.86
CA GLY A 724 4.04 -21.76 27.74
C GLY A 724 5.13 -22.08 26.70
N GLU A 725 5.64 -21.08 25.99
CA GLU A 725 6.75 -21.20 25.03
C GLU A 725 8.11 -21.10 25.76
N ALA A 726 9.10 -21.90 25.34
CA ALA A 726 10.46 -21.74 25.84
C ALA A 726 11.16 -20.56 25.12
N PRO A 727 12.02 -19.77 25.80
CA PRO A 727 12.67 -18.61 25.15
C PRO A 727 13.48 -18.97 23.90
N ARG A 728 14.05 -20.18 23.85
CA ARG A 728 14.77 -20.66 22.67
C ARG A 728 13.83 -20.96 21.50
N ASP A 729 12.64 -21.48 21.77
CA ASP A 729 11.63 -21.72 20.73
C ASP A 729 11.05 -20.38 20.24
N ALA A 730 10.86 -19.42 21.15
CA ALA A 730 10.51 -18.05 20.79
C ALA A 730 11.58 -17.41 19.89
N ALA A 731 12.87 -17.56 20.20
CA ALA A 731 13.95 -17.07 19.35
C ALA A 731 13.88 -17.65 17.92
N VAL A 732 13.57 -18.95 17.78
CA VAL A 732 13.38 -19.59 16.47
C VAL A 732 12.12 -19.06 15.76
N ARG A 733 11.02 -18.89 16.50
CA ARG A 733 9.76 -18.35 15.97
C ARG A 733 9.93 -16.91 15.50
N GLU A 734 10.46 -16.03 16.33
CA GLU A 734 10.66 -14.61 16.01
C GLU A 734 11.65 -14.45 14.86
N LEU A 735 12.74 -15.24 14.84
CA LEU A 735 13.64 -15.27 13.69
C LEU A 735 12.90 -15.71 12.41
N LEU A 736 11.95 -16.64 12.47
CA LEU A 736 11.14 -17.02 11.32
C LEU A 736 10.06 -15.99 10.97
N GLU A 737 9.42 -15.36 11.94
CA GLU A 737 8.34 -14.40 11.75
C GLU A 737 8.88 -13.08 11.23
N GLU A 738 9.91 -12.55 11.89
CA GLU A 738 10.54 -11.30 11.51
C GLU A 738 11.50 -11.45 10.37
N THR A 739 12.15 -12.61 10.21
CA THR A 739 13.24 -12.78 9.27
C THR A 739 13.00 -13.86 8.22
N GLY A 740 12.01 -14.71 8.40
CA GLY A 740 11.77 -15.84 7.50
C GLY A 740 12.85 -16.93 7.52
N LEU A 741 13.92 -16.77 8.31
CA LEU A 741 14.94 -17.80 8.46
C LEU A 741 14.45 -18.91 9.38
N ARG A 742 14.65 -20.14 8.93
CA ARG A 742 14.41 -21.33 9.72
C ARG A 742 15.72 -21.84 10.26
N MET A 743 15.87 -21.83 11.57
CA MET A 743 17.00 -22.44 12.26
C MET A 743 16.49 -23.46 13.28
N PRO A 744 17.11 -24.64 13.39
CA PRO A 744 16.76 -25.56 14.46
C PRO A 744 17.16 -24.95 15.80
N ALA A 745 16.32 -25.12 16.83
CA ALA A 745 16.61 -24.62 18.18
C ALA A 745 17.98 -25.09 18.71
N SER A 746 18.47 -26.25 18.26
CA SER A 746 19.79 -26.79 18.61
C SER A 746 20.98 -25.99 18.04
N ALA A 747 20.79 -25.22 16.97
CA ALA A 747 21.86 -24.37 16.39
C ALA A 747 22.09 -23.08 17.19
N LEU A 748 21.12 -22.66 18.00
CA LEU A 748 21.21 -21.44 18.81
C LEU A 748 22.08 -21.66 20.06
N SER A 749 23.12 -20.86 20.22
CA SER A 749 23.96 -20.84 21.42
C SER A 749 23.46 -19.77 22.41
N PRO A 750 23.18 -20.09 23.69
CA PRO A 750 22.83 -19.08 24.68
C PRO A 750 23.98 -18.09 24.89
N VAL A 751 23.66 -16.80 24.96
CA VAL A 751 24.63 -15.72 25.18
C VAL A 751 24.45 -15.12 26.57
N ALA A 752 23.26 -14.58 26.84
CA ALA A 752 22.98 -13.87 28.08
C ALA A 752 21.47 -13.83 28.37
N ILE A 753 21.12 -13.59 29.64
CA ILE A 753 19.78 -13.15 30.04
C ILE A 753 19.96 -11.77 30.65
N VAL A 754 19.24 -10.79 30.11
CA VAL A 754 19.42 -9.38 30.45
C VAL A 754 18.05 -8.74 30.68
N GLU A 755 17.89 -7.98 31.77
CA GLU A 755 16.58 -7.46 32.16
C GLU A 755 16.66 -6.09 32.83
N GLY A 756 15.60 -5.28 32.65
CA GLY A 756 15.36 -4.01 33.33
C GLY A 756 16.47 -2.95 33.20
N GLY A 757 16.44 -1.97 34.11
CA GLY A 757 17.45 -0.91 34.21
C GLY A 757 17.35 0.18 33.15
N GLY A 758 16.19 0.33 32.49
CA GLY A 758 15.98 1.31 31.43
C GLY A 758 16.67 0.95 30.11
N ARG A 759 16.96 -0.35 29.89
CA ARG A 759 17.48 -0.87 28.62
C ARG A 759 16.50 -0.64 27.48
N ASP A 760 15.22 -0.82 27.79
CA ASP A 760 14.11 -0.70 26.88
C ASP A 760 13.29 0.53 27.32
N PRO A 761 12.98 1.48 26.44
CA PRO A 761 12.15 2.64 26.75
C PRO A 761 10.73 2.27 27.21
N ARG A 762 10.30 1.00 27.05
CA ARG A 762 9.04 0.47 27.59
C ARG A 762 9.14 0.03 29.04
N ASP A 763 10.36 -0.07 29.61
CA ASP A 763 10.56 -0.44 30.99
C ASP A 763 9.97 0.61 31.95
N THR A 764 9.41 0.12 33.04
CA THR A 764 8.89 0.88 34.19
C THR A 764 9.34 0.21 35.49
N GLU A 765 9.12 0.85 36.64
CA GLU A 765 9.44 0.24 37.94
C GLU A 765 8.71 -1.09 38.19
N GLU A 766 7.50 -1.24 37.63
CA GLU A 766 6.64 -2.41 37.86
C GLU A 766 6.68 -3.44 36.72
N ARG A 767 7.24 -3.11 35.56
CA ARG A 767 7.23 -3.93 34.34
C ARG A 767 8.50 -3.70 33.53
N TRP A 768 9.17 -4.76 33.11
CA TRP A 768 10.38 -4.62 32.29
C TRP A 768 10.53 -5.76 31.30
N VAL A 769 11.28 -5.52 30.22
CA VAL A 769 11.67 -6.58 29.29
C VAL A 769 12.79 -7.41 29.90
N ARG A 770 12.66 -8.73 29.82
CA ARG A 770 13.73 -9.70 30.09
C ARG A 770 14.06 -10.40 28.78
N SER A 771 15.19 -10.03 28.18
CA SER A 771 15.65 -10.61 26.92
C SER A 771 16.55 -11.82 27.18
N HIS A 772 16.19 -12.94 26.54
CA HIS A 772 17.01 -14.14 26.42
C HIS A 772 17.74 -14.10 25.08
N VAL A 773 19.05 -13.87 25.13
CA VAL A 773 19.86 -13.64 23.93
C VAL A 773 20.50 -14.93 23.47
N PHE A 774 20.33 -15.23 22.20
CA PHE A 774 20.93 -16.36 21.52
C PHE A 774 21.82 -15.89 20.36
N ALA A 775 22.82 -16.70 20.01
CA ALA A 775 23.69 -16.43 18.88
C ALA A 775 23.86 -17.65 17.99
N VAL A 776 24.05 -17.41 16.69
CA VAL A 776 24.36 -18.44 15.72
C VAL A 776 25.24 -17.86 14.62
N ARG A 777 26.22 -18.65 14.17
CA ARG A 777 26.98 -18.38 12.96
C ARG A 777 26.46 -19.31 11.86
N MET A 778 26.08 -18.73 10.72
CA MET A 778 25.70 -19.48 9.54
C MET A 778 26.93 -19.78 8.68
N ASP A 779 27.17 -21.05 8.40
CA ASP A 779 28.17 -21.50 7.44
C ASP A 779 27.57 -21.54 6.02
N GLY A 780 28.40 -21.25 5.01
CA GLY A 780 27.97 -20.95 3.64
C GLY A 780 27.24 -22.08 2.88
N GLU A 781 27.21 -23.31 3.38
CA GLU A 781 26.50 -24.45 2.76
C GLU A 781 25.08 -24.70 3.32
N ASP A 782 24.79 -24.27 4.55
CA ASP A 782 23.44 -24.36 5.16
C ASP A 782 22.54 -23.18 4.78
N ALA A 783 23.09 -22.20 4.06
CA ALA A 783 22.44 -20.97 3.65
C ALA A 783 21.60 -21.16 2.38
N THR A 784 20.58 -22.02 2.42
CA THR A 784 19.47 -21.91 1.47
C THR A 784 18.14 -22.16 2.16
N PRO A 785 17.26 -21.15 2.28
CA PRO A 785 15.84 -21.40 2.40
C PRO A 785 15.41 -21.98 1.06
N HIS A 786 15.38 -23.31 0.88
CA HIS A 786 14.86 -24.02 -0.31
C HIS A 786 14.78 -23.11 -1.56
N GLY A 787 15.94 -22.77 -2.13
CA GLY A 787 16.07 -21.99 -3.36
C GLY A 787 16.53 -20.52 -3.26
N ALA A 788 16.50 -19.84 -2.11
CA ALA A 788 16.93 -18.44 -2.05
C ALA A 788 18.46 -18.28 -1.91
N SER A 789 19.15 -18.13 -3.05
CA SER A 789 20.48 -17.53 -3.12
C SER A 789 20.34 -16.01 -2.95
N GLY A 790 20.56 -15.45 -1.75
CA GLY A 790 20.47 -13.99 -1.58
C GLY A 790 20.85 -13.44 -0.21
N ASN A 791 21.42 -12.23 -0.23
CA ASN A 791 21.90 -11.48 0.93
C ASN A 791 20.82 -10.86 1.81
N LEU A 792 19.56 -11.08 1.50
CA LEU A 792 18.41 -10.44 2.12
C LEU A 792 17.58 -11.50 2.82
N VAL A 793 17.18 -11.19 4.03
CA VAL A 793 16.41 -12.05 4.89
C VAL A 793 15.10 -11.31 5.17
N LEU A 794 13.97 -12.03 5.22
CA LEU A 794 12.61 -11.48 5.19
C LEU A 794 12.37 -10.49 6.34
N GLY A 795 11.32 -9.68 6.30
CA GLY A 795 10.92 -8.75 7.35
C GLY A 795 9.47 -9.10 7.70
N GLY A 796 9.12 -9.37 8.95
CA GLY A 796 7.73 -9.64 9.35
C GLY A 796 7.44 -9.25 10.80
N SER A 797 6.19 -9.45 11.24
CA SER A 797 5.69 -8.95 12.53
C SER A 797 5.90 -7.44 12.71
N ASP A 798 6.72 -6.99 13.67
CA ASP A 798 7.05 -5.58 13.94
C ASP A 798 8.35 -5.10 13.26
N ALA A 799 9.02 -5.96 12.49
CA ALA A 799 10.12 -5.59 11.61
C ALA A 799 9.61 -4.97 10.30
N ALA A 800 9.89 -3.69 10.09
CA ALA A 800 9.70 -3.01 8.80
C ALA A 800 10.74 -3.37 7.74
N ALA A 801 11.82 -4.07 8.08
CA ALA A 801 12.74 -4.72 7.14
C ALA A 801 13.62 -5.70 7.91
N ALA A 802 14.20 -6.72 7.26
CA ALA A 802 15.43 -7.34 7.76
C ALA A 802 16.49 -7.41 6.67
N LEU A 803 17.74 -7.30 7.09
CA LEU A 803 18.88 -7.24 6.20
C LEU A 803 20.14 -7.63 6.94
N PHE A 804 21.02 -8.30 6.22
CA PHE A 804 22.39 -8.46 6.65
C PHE A 804 23.17 -7.17 6.42
N VAL A 805 23.84 -6.71 7.46
CA VAL A 805 24.63 -5.48 7.45
C VAL A 805 26.04 -5.81 7.92
N SER A 806 27.04 -5.29 7.22
CA SER A 806 28.44 -5.38 7.62
C SER A 806 28.61 -4.96 9.08
N ILE A 807 29.17 -5.83 9.93
CA ILE A 807 29.35 -5.53 11.35
C ILE A 807 30.19 -4.27 11.54
N ALA A 808 31.19 -4.04 10.69
CA ALA A 808 32.07 -2.89 10.76
C ALA A 808 31.38 -1.56 10.40
N HIS A 809 30.36 -1.60 9.55
CA HIS A 809 29.71 -0.42 8.98
C HIS A 809 28.25 -0.25 9.41
N ARG A 810 27.80 -1.01 10.42
CA ARG A 810 26.42 -0.98 10.91
C ARG A 810 26.07 0.35 11.58
N PRO A 811 24.80 0.78 11.53
CA PRO A 811 24.33 1.91 12.32
C PRO A 811 24.27 1.54 13.81
N ARG A 812 24.09 2.56 14.66
CA ARG A 812 23.84 2.36 16.10
C ARG A 812 22.49 1.68 16.32
N LEU A 813 22.49 0.57 17.05
CA LEU A 813 21.31 -0.28 17.22
C LEU A 813 20.35 0.25 18.29
N ALA A 814 19.09 -0.17 18.20
CA ALA A 814 18.05 0.06 19.20
C ALA A 814 18.45 -0.53 20.56
N PHE A 815 17.87 0.04 21.62
CA PHE A 815 18.08 -0.44 22.99
C PHE A 815 19.57 -0.50 23.35
N ASP A 816 20.01 -1.61 23.95
CA ASP A 816 21.41 -1.95 24.25
C ASP A 816 22.01 -2.99 23.29
N HIS A 817 21.42 -3.20 22.11
CA HIS A 817 21.77 -4.31 21.21
C HIS A 817 23.23 -4.31 20.73
N ASP A 818 23.89 -3.16 20.64
CA ASP A 818 25.34 -3.09 20.35
C ASP A 818 26.18 -3.84 21.39
N SER A 819 25.77 -3.81 22.67
CA SER A 819 26.39 -4.59 23.74
C SER A 819 26.14 -6.09 23.56
N LEU A 820 24.90 -6.47 23.21
CA LEU A 820 24.51 -7.87 23.02
C LEU A 820 25.26 -8.52 21.86
N VAL A 821 25.43 -7.79 20.75
CA VAL A 821 26.25 -8.21 19.59
C VAL A 821 27.69 -8.46 20.01
N THR A 822 28.27 -7.58 20.84
CA THR A 822 29.65 -7.73 21.33
C THR A 822 29.81 -9.00 22.18
N GLN A 823 28.84 -9.29 23.05
CA GLN A 823 28.84 -10.51 23.87
C GLN A 823 28.69 -11.77 23.01
N ALA A 824 27.78 -11.76 22.04
CA ALA A 824 27.57 -12.87 21.12
C ALA A 824 28.81 -13.19 20.27
N LEU A 825 29.52 -12.17 19.77
CA LEU A 825 30.78 -12.36 19.04
C LEU A 825 31.84 -13.08 19.89
N ALA A 826 31.92 -12.79 21.19
CA ALA A 826 32.83 -13.46 22.10
C ALA A 826 32.46 -14.94 22.33
N VAL A 827 31.17 -15.28 22.34
CA VAL A 827 30.68 -16.66 22.43
C VAL A 827 30.98 -17.43 21.14
N LEU A 828 30.65 -16.86 19.98
CA LEU A 828 30.87 -17.45 18.66
C LEU A 828 32.34 -17.57 18.23
N SER A 829 33.27 -16.97 18.99
CA SER A 829 34.72 -17.10 18.76
C SER A 829 35.37 -18.20 19.62
N ARG A 830 34.62 -18.80 20.56
CA ARG A 830 35.10 -19.82 21.51
C ARG A 830 34.63 -21.24 21.20
N GLY A 831 33.62 -21.38 20.34
CA GLY A 831 33.21 -22.63 19.70
C GLY A 831 33.69 -22.63 18.27
#